data_AF-A0A7Y4IK42-F1
#
_entry.id   AF-A0A7Y4IK42-F1
#
_cell.length_a   1.000
_cell.length_b   1.000
_cell.length_c   1.000
_cell.angle_alpha   90.00
_cell.angle_beta   90.00
_cell.angle_gamma   90.00
#
_symmetry.space_group_name_H-M   'P 1'
#
loop_
_entity.id
_entity.type
_entity.pdbx_description
1 polymer ?
#
loop_
_entity_poly.entity_id
_entity_poly.type
_entity_poly.pdbx_seq_one_letter_code
_entity_poly.pdbx_strand_id
1 'polypeptide(L)'
;MKRLLFLSALATAGCYTQETPQPDGVASFRVNLTGIYIGGTRTPLPVVNECATAHGGQNQVPLEVRGTADCRLALPRTPVDFDVEILALDAKGQPMESFNGPVSFRTVPGNLMGEYRYRWTQLTNGRGTGTVRSGQLYGDSHVWVQDEPPQVDYADGQVIPGELPQEPATRTNATGLSRLMKFEEPTISTVQVPQNSDQLTAYAGTYMRIGRNPEAGPPLLQNCPEGDPNDKQPVTLLVTGTDPGGFFVTDMTACRVGETSVPGANIQTGEPDGYYPGRFNSLYIYNYSFPEGLDPGDLLWSVSGSVQEFTATTQLTFPAWTTRERVRLLPQSEWDKYLKLNPPVEINGRLCGYSGSLYMTDPLCGYSYGNYKMESLESSLVKLSRVKFPRVFHNCDANGNGTVPFFCPNTRAGTWGSCGTDNPNDPDIAERQCNIDCTMGIGQFAGVHCAERNTYNGFGQFVVEMNPTGAAAAGLDESVPGRIQTFTTTVNADPTVVNWAQSDTFSRDQRVNVSCDKAANVRFGANGTPVALAAQTPLQHTMAAGEGIVYASVQNREDGTLTCKVAADARTRINLVTKDAIPDLVPDCREDDPNAEAAQQCRNLHAATFDVVGHLRQVSAARPRWNVLPRDVDDICCYPGPGMECPKPIRPCVNP
;
A
#
# COMPACT_ATOMS: atom_id res chain seq x y z
N MET A 1 -53.43 7.00 -80.94
CA MET A 1 -52.48 7.85 -80.18
C MET A 1 -51.79 7.01 -79.11
N LYS A 2 -50.48 6.77 -79.27
CA LYS A 2 -49.39 6.87 -78.25
C LYS A 2 -49.67 6.18 -76.90
N ARG A 3 -48.94 5.17 -76.42
CA ARG A 3 -47.47 4.93 -76.38
C ARG A 3 -47.25 3.39 -76.20
N LEU A 4 -46.47 2.72 -77.07
CA LEU A 4 -45.02 2.45 -76.99
C LEU A 4 -44.58 1.79 -75.67
N LEU A 5 -44.30 0.47 -75.69
CA LEU A 5 -42.99 -0.16 -75.93
C LEU A 5 -42.03 -0.01 -74.74
N PHE A 6 -41.80 -1.10 -73.99
CA PHE A 6 -40.48 -1.55 -73.49
C PHE A 6 -40.67 -2.84 -72.68
N LEU A 7 -40.62 -3.97 -73.38
CA LEU A 7 -40.72 -5.31 -72.80
C LEU A 7 -39.70 -6.19 -73.54
N SER A 8 -38.40 -5.91 -73.33
CA SER A 8 -37.26 -6.77 -73.73
C SER A 8 -35.92 -6.04 -73.54
N ALA A 9 -35.41 -5.95 -72.30
CA ALA A 9 -34.03 -5.47 -72.05
C ALA A 9 -33.48 -5.89 -70.66
N LEU A 10 -33.71 -7.13 -70.21
CA LEU A 10 -33.14 -7.65 -68.94
C LEU A 10 -32.46 -9.03 -69.08
N ALA A 11 -31.97 -9.37 -70.28
CA ALA A 11 -31.28 -10.65 -70.51
C ALA A 11 -29.84 -10.50 -71.06
N THR A 12 -29.21 -9.33 -70.88
CA THR A 12 -27.77 -9.13 -71.17
C THR A 12 -27.17 -8.10 -70.22
N ALA A 13 -27.18 -8.38 -68.91
CA ALA A 13 -26.19 -7.82 -68.00
C ALA A 13 -25.14 -8.91 -67.83
N GLY A 14 -24.11 -8.87 -68.67
CA GLY A 14 -22.96 -9.76 -68.57
C GLY A 14 -22.39 -9.69 -67.17
N CYS A 15 -22.09 -10.84 -66.59
CA CYS A 15 -21.23 -10.95 -65.44
C CYS A 15 -19.95 -10.17 -65.73
N TYR A 16 -19.73 -9.06 -65.04
CA TYR A 16 -18.42 -8.43 -64.98
C TYR A 16 -17.51 -9.38 -64.21
N THR A 17 -16.88 -10.33 -64.89
CA THR A 17 -15.65 -10.99 -64.42
C THR A 17 -14.48 -10.09 -64.79
N GLN A 18 -14.43 -8.88 -64.21
CA GLN A 18 -13.12 -8.33 -63.92
C GLN A 18 -12.75 -8.95 -62.58
N GLU A 19 -11.90 -9.97 -62.61
CA GLU A 19 -11.06 -10.25 -61.43
C GLU A 19 -10.37 -8.92 -61.12
N THR A 20 -10.83 -8.25 -60.06
CA THR A 20 -10.10 -7.12 -59.48
C THR A 20 -8.65 -7.58 -59.38
N PRO A 21 -7.66 -6.86 -59.94
CA PRO A 21 -6.26 -7.23 -59.80
C PRO A 21 -6.01 -7.47 -58.32
N GLN A 22 -5.79 -8.72 -57.95
CA GLN A 22 -5.51 -9.02 -56.56
C GLN A 22 -4.19 -8.34 -56.23
N PRO A 23 -4.07 -7.67 -55.07
CA PRO A 23 -2.81 -7.11 -54.66
C PRO A 23 -1.74 -8.20 -54.72
N ASP A 24 -0.71 -8.01 -55.55
CA ASP A 24 0.46 -8.88 -55.56
C ASP A 24 1.28 -8.56 -54.31
N GLY A 25 1.49 -9.56 -53.44
CA GLY A 25 2.24 -9.37 -52.21
C GLY A 25 1.71 -10.18 -51.03
N VAL A 26 2.37 -10.03 -49.88
CA VAL A 26 1.87 -10.57 -48.61
C VAL A 26 0.64 -9.76 -48.20
N ALA A 27 -0.42 -10.45 -47.82
CA ALA A 27 -1.66 -9.82 -47.35
C ALA A 27 -1.85 -9.96 -45.84
N SER A 28 -1.36 -11.06 -45.25
CA SER A 28 -1.45 -11.30 -43.81
C SER A 28 -0.42 -12.33 -43.35
N PHE A 29 -0.30 -12.50 -42.03
CA PHE A 29 0.49 -13.58 -41.43
C PHE A 29 -0.39 -14.51 -40.58
N ARG A 30 -0.14 -15.81 -40.66
CA ARG A 30 -0.60 -16.77 -39.65
C ARG A 30 0.46 -16.85 -38.56
N VAL A 31 0.04 -16.63 -37.32
CA VAL A 31 0.93 -16.60 -36.15
C VAL A 31 0.50 -17.69 -35.18
N ASN A 32 1.34 -18.71 -35.01
CA ASN A 32 1.09 -19.80 -34.07
C ASN A 32 2.00 -19.64 -32.86
N LEU A 33 1.44 -19.72 -31.66
CA LEU A 33 2.22 -19.75 -30.42
C LEU A 33 2.71 -21.18 -30.18
N THR A 34 4.02 -21.33 -30.03
CA THR A 34 4.69 -22.62 -29.76
C THR A 34 5.27 -22.70 -28.35
N GLY A 35 5.21 -21.60 -27.58
CA GLY A 35 5.57 -21.59 -26.16
C GLY A 35 5.23 -20.27 -25.47
N ILE A 36 5.00 -20.35 -24.16
CA ILE A 36 4.70 -19.20 -23.28
C ILE A 36 5.47 -19.39 -21.98
N TYR A 37 6.49 -18.55 -21.74
CA TYR A 37 7.46 -18.75 -20.66
C TYR A 37 7.66 -17.50 -19.82
N ILE A 38 8.14 -17.69 -18.59
CA ILE A 38 8.70 -16.60 -17.79
C ILE A 38 9.95 -16.08 -18.52
N GLY A 39 10.03 -14.77 -18.73
CA GLY A 39 11.03 -14.09 -19.53
C GLY A 39 12.46 -14.43 -19.11
N GLY A 40 13.27 -14.83 -20.08
CA GLY A 40 14.68 -15.21 -19.87
C GLY A 40 14.86 -16.63 -19.35
N THR A 41 13.77 -17.38 -19.16
CA THR A 41 13.78 -18.77 -18.70
C THR A 41 13.00 -19.66 -19.66
N ARG A 42 13.04 -20.98 -19.45
CA ARG A 42 12.17 -21.94 -20.13
C ARG A 42 11.13 -22.55 -19.20
N THR A 43 10.88 -21.89 -18.08
CA THR A 43 9.81 -22.23 -17.15
C THR A 43 8.49 -21.73 -17.75
N PRO A 44 7.48 -22.60 -17.96
CA PRO A 44 6.17 -22.17 -18.47
C PRO A 44 5.57 -21.07 -17.61
N LEU A 45 4.94 -20.08 -18.23
CA LEU A 45 4.25 -19.02 -17.48
C LEU A 45 3.11 -19.63 -16.64
N PRO A 46 2.99 -19.31 -15.33
CA PRO A 46 1.93 -19.86 -14.49
C PRO A 46 0.53 -19.56 -15.01
N VAL A 47 -0.40 -20.47 -14.73
CA VAL A 47 -1.84 -20.28 -14.95
C VAL A 47 -2.53 -20.07 -13.60
N VAL A 48 -3.78 -19.58 -13.64
CA VAL A 48 -4.62 -19.47 -12.44
C VAL A 48 -4.76 -20.82 -11.72
N ASN A 49 -4.90 -20.80 -10.40
CA ASN A 49 -4.84 -21.99 -9.55
C ASN A 49 -5.85 -23.07 -9.95
N GLU A 50 -7.08 -22.67 -10.30
CA GLU A 50 -8.13 -23.60 -10.74
C GLU A 50 -7.70 -24.44 -11.94
N CYS A 51 -7.06 -23.83 -12.95
CA CYS A 51 -6.55 -24.58 -14.09
C CYS A 51 -5.37 -25.48 -13.71
N ALA A 52 -4.43 -24.98 -12.91
CA ALA A 52 -3.30 -25.78 -12.46
C ALA A 52 -3.79 -27.04 -11.71
N THR A 53 -4.77 -26.90 -10.82
CA THR A 53 -5.37 -28.02 -10.08
C THR A 53 -6.09 -29.00 -11.00
N ALA A 54 -6.87 -28.53 -11.96
CA ALA A 54 -7.59 -29.38 -12.92
C ALA A 54 -6.65 -30.26 -13.77
N HIS A 55 -5.40 -29.84 -13.94
CA HIS A 55 -4.38 -30.55 -14.72
C HIS A 55 -3.29 -31.21 -13.88
N GLY A 56 -3.40 -31.26 -12.54
CA GLY A 56 -2.42 -31.94 -11.68
C GLY A 56 -1.14 -31.14 -11.37
N GLY A 57 -1.14 -29.82 -11.65
CA GLY A 57 -0.09 -28.87 -11.26
C GLY A 57 0.37 -27.97 -12.40
N GLN A 58 1.08 -26.88 -12.05
CA GLN A 58 1.52 -25.83 -12.99
C GLN A 58 2.32 -26.35 -14.19
N ASN A 59 3.14 -27.38 -14.02
CA ASN A 59 4.00 -27.93 -15.08
C ASN A 59 3.28 -28.95 -15.98
N GLN A 60 2.07 -29.38 -15.62
CA GLN A 60 1.31 -30.41 -16.36
C GLN A 60 0.26 -29.80 -17.30
N VAL A 61 0.02 -28.49 -17.23
CA VAL A 61 -0.96 -27.79 -18.07
C VAL A 61 -0.45 -27.70 -19.52
N PRO A 62 -1.16 -28.31 -20.51
CA PRO A 62 -0.77 -28.28 -21.92
C PRO A 62 -0.78 -26.87 -22.53
N LEU A 63 0.08 -26.63 -23.53
CA LEU A 63 0.19 -25.31 -24.18
C LEU A 63 -1.11 -24.87 -24.85
N GLU A 64 -1.86 -25.82 -25.40
CA GLU A 64 -3.08 -25.59 -26.18
C GLU A 64 -4.18 -24.97 -25.31
N VAL A 65 -4.21 -25.30 -24.03
CA VAL A 65 -5.19 -24.78 -23.08
C VAL A 65 -4.71 -23.54 -22.33
N ARG A 66 -3.40 -23.28 -22.24
CA ARG A 66 -2.85 -22.08 -21.57
C ARG A 66 -3.38 -20.79 -22.21
N GLY A 67 -3.84 -19.85 -21.40
CA GLY A 67 -4.40 -18.59 -21.90
C GLY A 67 -5.74 -18.74 -22.61
N THR A 68 -6.49 -19.82 -22.37
CA THR A 68 -7.90 -19.92 -22.78
C THR A 68 -8.82 -19.36 -21.70
N ALA A 69 -10.13 -19.29 -21.96
CA ALA A 69 -11.09 -18.77 -20.99
C ALA A 69 -11.15 -19.60 -19.70
N ASP A 70 -11.05 -20.92 -19.83
CA ASP A 70 -11.08 -21.89 -18.73
C ASP A 70 -9.71 -22.10 -18.08
N CYS A 71 -8.64 -21.67 -18.76
CA CYS A 71 -7.28 -21.77 -18.24
C CYS A 71 -6.48 -20.50 -18.53
N ARG A 72 -6.81 -19.45 -17.79
CA ARG A 72 -6.17 -18.14 -17.92
C ARG A 72 -4.73 -18.19 -17.44
N LEU A 73 -3.86 -17.43 -18.09
CA LEU A 73 -2.50 -17.17 -17.60
C LEU A 73 -2.59 -16.29 -16.35
N ALA A 74 -1.81 -16.59 -15.32
CA ALA A 74 -1.72 -15.72 -14.15
C ALA A 74 -1.16 -14.34 -14.55
N LEU A 75 -1.52 -13.30 -13.81
CA LEU A 75 -1.03 -11.95 -14.11
C LEU A 75 0.51 -11.92 -13.98
N PRO A 76 1.25 -11.70 -15.07
CA PRO A 76 2.70 -11.81 -15.04
C PRO A 76 3.30 -10.63 -14.28
N ARG A 77 4.25 -10.96 -13.42
CA ARG A 77 5.01 -10.02 -12.59
C ARG A 77 6.39 -9.70 -13.19
N THR A 78 6.83 -10.55 -14.10
CA THR A 78 8.07 -10.43 -14.86
C THR A 78 7.74 -10.41 -16.36
N PRO A 79 8.70 -10.05 -17.24
CA PRO A 79 8.49 -10.19 -18.68
C PRO A 79 8.09 -11.63 -19.05
N VAL A 80 7.37 -11.79 -20.16
CA VAL A 80 6.90 -13.05 -20.71
C VAL A 80 7.55 -13.25 -22.08
N ASP A 81 8.07 -14.44 -22.33
CA ASP A 81 8.60 -14.85 -23.63
C ASP A 81 7.56 -15.71 -24.37
N PHE A 82 7.12 -15.24 -25.53
CA PHE A 82 6.26 -15.98 -26.45
C PHE A 82 7.09 -16.51 -27.62
N ASP A 83 7.17 -17.82 -27.78
CA ASP A 83 7.73 -18.41 -28.99
C ASP A 83 6.65 -18.47 -30.07
N VAL A 84 6.96 -17.96 -31.25
CA VAL A 84 6.04 -17.87 -32.39
C VAL A 84 6.59 -18.58 -33.62
N GLU A 85 5.70 -19.25 -34.35
CA GLU A 85 5.89 -19.69 -35.73
C GLU A 85 5.02 -18.81 -36.65
N ILE A 86 5.60 -18.38 -37.76
CA ILE A 86 5.03 -17.37 -38.65
C ILE A 86 4.99 -17.91 -40.07
N LEU A 87 3.83 -17.74 -40.73
CA LEU A 87 3.63 -18.08 -42.12
C LEU A 87 3.00 -16.89 -42.86
N ALA A 88 3.68 -16.39 -43.89
CA ALA A 88 3.17 -15.36 -44.80
C ALA A 88 2.05 -15.94 -45.68
N LEU A 89 0.97 -15.18 -45.83
CA LEU A 89 -0.19 -15.55 -46.64
C LEU A 89 -0.46 -14.49 -47.72
N ASP A 90 -0.84 -14.96 -48.90
CA ASP A 90 -1.30 -14.09 -49.99
C ASP A 90 -2.74 -13.58 -49.76
N ALA A 91 -3.26 -12.78 -50.70
CA ALA A 91 -4.62 -12.25 -50.66
C ALA A 91 -5.73 -13.33 -50.70
N LYS A 92 -5.39 -14.59 -51.00
CA LYS A 92 -6.31 -15.75 -50.99
C LYS A 92 -6.15 -16.60 -49.72
N GLY A 93 -5.31 -16.17 -48.77
CA GLY A 93 -5.01 -16.91 -47.54
C GLY A 93 -4.14 -18.16 -47.76
N GLN A 94 -3.49 -18.28 -48.90
CA GLN A 94 -2.60 -19.40 -49.21
C GLN A 94 -1.15 -19.08 -48.79
N PRO A 95 -0.35 -20.08 -48.40
CA PRO A 95 1.07 -19.89 -48.08
C PRO A 95 1.82 -19.16 -49.21
N MET A 96 2.55 -18.10 -48.86
CA MET A 96 3.31 -17.30 -49.81
C MET A 96 4.82 -17.50 -49.63
N GLU A 97 5.40 -18.42 -50.41
CA GLU A 97 6.83 -18.73 -50.32
C GLU A 97 7.74 -17.67 -50.94
N SER A 98 7.21 -16.73 -51.70
CA SER A 98 8.01 -15.66 -52.32
C SER A 98 8.38 -14.53 -51.34
N PHE A 99 7.72 -14.44 -50.18
CA PHE A 99 8.02 -13.39 -49.20
C PHE A 99 9.32 -13.68 -48.45
N ASN A 100 10.28 -12.75 -48.54
CA ASN A 100 11.55 -12.79 -47.82
C ASN A 100 11.81 -11.40 -47.24
N GLY A 101 11.64 -11.24 -45.93
CA GLY A 101 11.75 -9.94 -45.30
C GLY A 101 11.66 -10.02 -43.77
N PRO A 102 12.19 -9.00 -43.06
CA PRO A 102 12.03 -8.89 -41.62
C PRO A 102 10.58 -8.55 -41.29
N VAL A 103 10.03 -9.20 -40.27
CA VAL A 103 8.73 -8.83 -39.67
C VAL A 103 8.96 -8.40 -38.23
N SER A 104 8.24 -7.37 -37.80
CA SER A 104 8.29 -6.85 -36.44
C SER A 104 7.21 -7.48 -35.57
N PHE A 105 7.43 -7.39 -34.26
CA PHE A 105 6.50 -7.84 -33.24
C PHE A 105 5.88 -6.67 -32.51
N ARG A 106 4.67 -6.88 -32.01
CA ARG A 106 3.99 -5.99 -31.08
C ARG A 106 3.10 -6.81 -30.15
N THR A 107 2.86 -6.32 -28.95
CA THR A 107 1.87 -6.90 -28.02
C THR A 107 0.81 -5.89 -27.66
N VAL A 108 -0.44 -6.32 -27.52
CA VAL A 108 -1.55 -5.46 -27.10
C VAL A 108 -2.51 -6.25 -26.21
N PRO A 109 -2.81 -5.80 -24.97
CA PRO A 109 -2.02 -4.85 -24.20
C PRO A 109 -0.60 -5.39 -23.92
N GLY A 110 0.27 -4.55 -23.36
CA GLY A 110 1.65 -4.91 -23.03
C GLY A 110 2.69 -4.23 -23.92
N ASN A 111 3.93 -4.21 -23.45
CA ASN A 111 5.04 -3.50 -24.09
C ASN A 111 6.19 -4.46 -24.36
N LEU A 112 6.81 -4.35 -25.54
CA LEU A 112 8.03 -5.12 -25.84
C LEU A 112 9.14 -4.74 -24.87
N MET A 113 9.92 -5.73 -24.43
CA MET A 113 11.01 -5.52 -23.47
C MET A 113 12.30 -6.23 -23.92
N GLY A 114 13.43 -5.70 -23.45
CA GLY A 114 14.75 -6.27 -23.72
C GLY A 114 15.31 -5.91 -25.09
N GLU A 115 16.31 -6.69 -25.51
CA GLU A 115 17.10 -6.51 -26.73
C GLU A 115 16.26 -6.57 -28.03
N TYR A 116 16.76 -5.97 -29.12
CA TYR A 116 16.06 -5.90 -30.40
C TYR A 116 15.69 -7.26 -31.01
N ARG A 117 16.42 -8.34 -30.71
CA ARG A 117 16.07 -9.70 -31.15
C ARG A 117 14.69 -10.18 -30.69
N TYR A 118 14.11 -9.56 -29.67
CA TYR A 118 12.75 -9.84 -29.18
C TYR A 118 11.67 -9.03 -29.89
N ARG A 119 12.04 -8.20 -30.87
CA ARG A 119 11.15 -7.23 -31.52
C ARG A 119 10.94 -7.49 -33.01
N TRP A 120 11.71 -8.40 -33.59
CA TRP A 120 11.57 -8.77 -35.00
C TRP A 120 12.18 -10.16 -35.27
N THR A 121 11.86 -10.71 -36.44
CA THR A 121 12.54 -11.89 -36.99
C THR A 121 12.57 -11.83 -38.51
N GLN A 122 13.49 -12.55 -39.14
CA GLN A 122 13.59 -12.67 -40.59
C GLN A 122 12.71 -13.83 -41.09
N LEU A 123 11.81 -13.56 -42.04
CA LEU A 123 11.13 -14.62 -42.78
C LEU A 123 11.95 -15.01 -44.02
N THR A 124 12.05 -16.31 -44.26
CA THR A 124 12.66 -16.91 -45.44
C THR A 124 11.68 -17.88 -46.06
N ASN A 125 11.47 -17.75 -47.37
CA ASN A 125 10.44 -18.50 -48.11
C ASN A 125 9.06 -18.44 -47.45
N GLY A 126 8.66 -17.25 -46.97
CA GLY A 126 7.40 -17.01 -46.29
C GLY A 126 7.28 -17.58 -44.88
N ARG A 127 8.36 -18.15 -44.30
CA ARG A 127 8.34 -18.82 -43.00
C ARG A 127 9.39 -18.29 -42.05
N GLY A 128 9.11 -18.34 -40.76
CA GLY A 128 10.10 -17.98 -39.73
C GLY A 128 9.60 -18.27 -38.33
N THR A 129 10.53 -18.20 -37.39
CA THR A 129 10.26 -18.33 -35.96
C THR A 129 10.89 -17.17 -35.21
N GLY A 130 10.33 -16.82 -34.05
CA GLY A 130 10.91 -15.80 -33.19
C GLY A 130 10.45 -15.95 -31.75
N THR A 131 11.11 -15.23 -30.85
CA THR A 131 10.68 -15.09 -29.46
C THR A 131 10.30 -13.63 -29.25
N VAL A 132 9.08 -13.38 -28.80
CA VAL A 132 8.59 -12.05 -28.44
C VAL A 132 8.66 -11.91 -26.93
N ARG A 133 9.44 -10.94 -26.43
CA ARG A 133 9.49 -10.62 -25.00
C ARG A 133 8.62 -9.41 -24.71
N SER A 134 7.64 -9.58 -23.85
CA SER A 134 6.69 -8.52 -23.49
C SER A 134 6.41 -8.48 -21.99
N GLY A 135 6.26 -7.29 -21.44
CA GLY A 135 5.79 -7.09 -20.07
C GLY A 135 4.43 -6.42 -20.04
N GLN A 136 3.90 -6.22 -18.83
CA GLN A 136 2.67 -5.45 -18.60
C GLN A 136 1.44 -6.04 -19.33
N LEU A 137 1.38 -7.36 -19.43
CA LEU A 137 0.29 -8.12 -20.05
C LEU A 137 -0.81 -8.38 -19.03
N TYR A 138 -2.07 -8.21 -19.41
CA TYR A 138 -3.23 -8.53 -18.57
C TYR A 138 -4.51 -8.64 -19.42
N GLY A 139 -5.53 -9.31 -18.90
CA GLY A 139 -6.79 -9.49 -19.63
C GLY A 139 -6.61 -10.14 -21.01
N ASP A 140 -7.21 -9.55 -22.04
CA ASP A 140 -7.22 -10.10 -23.39
C ASP A 140 -6.03 -9.60 -24.22
N SER A 141 -5.05 -10.46 -24.48
CA SER A 141 -3.78 -10.11 -25.12
C SER A 141 -3.49 -10.87 -26.42
N HIS A 142 -2.84 -10.19 -27.37
CA HIS A 142 -2.34 -10.77 -28.63
C HIS A 142 -0.87 -10.45 -28.86
N VAL A 143 -0.16 -11.38 -29.50
CA VAL A 143 1.09 -11.10 -30.21
C VAL A 143 0.76 -10.77 -31.66
N TRP A 144 1.22 -9.63 -32.11
CA TRP A 144 1.09 -9.12 -33.48
C TRP A 144 2.41 -9.38 -34.20
N VAL A 145 2.30 -9.83 -35.45
CA VAL A 145 3.39 -9.87 -36.41
C VAL A 145 3.05 -8.91 -37.53
N GLN A 146 3.95 -7.99 -37.86
CA GLN A 146 3.69 -6.92 -38.79
C GLN A 146 4.81 -6.80 -39.81
N ASP A 147 4.47 -6.55 -41.08
CA ASP A 147 5.43 -6.06 -42.06
C ASP A 147 5.55 -4.53 -41.93
N GLU A 148 6.07 -4.11 -40.78
CA GLU A 148 6.33 -2.73 -40.37
C GLU A 148 7.73 -2.66 -39.74
N PRO A 149 8.37 -1.48 -39.71
CA PRO A 149 9.61 -1.29 -38.99
C PRO A 149 9.48 -1.68 -37.50
N PRO A 150 10.47 -2.33 -36.89
CA PRO A 150 10.41 -2.69 -35.48
C PRO A 150 10.43 -1.46 -34.56
N GLN A 151 9.79 -1.59 -33.40
CA GLN A 151 9.82 -0.56 -32.37
C GLN A 151 11.25 -0.35 -31.85
N VAL A 152 11.76 0.87 -32.03
CA VAL A 152 13.09 1.29 -31.55
C VAL A 152 13.02 1.84 -30.12
N ASP A 153 14.10 1.65 -29.36
CA ASP A 153 14.27 2.30 -28.06
C ASP A 153 15.07 3.59 -28.22
N TYR A 154 14.72 4.58 -27.40
CA TYR A 154 15.42 5.87 -27.36
C TYR A 154 16.11 6.09 -26.02
N ALA A 155 17.33 6.58 -26.05
CA ALA A 155 18.06 7.13 -24.90
C ALA A 155 18.69 8.46 -25.30
N ASP A 156 18.56 9.49 -24.45
CA ASP A 156 19.07 10.84 -24.70
C ASP A 156 18.67 11.42 -26.08
N GLY A 157 17.44 11.10 -26.52
CA GLY A 157 16.89 11.55 -27.81
C GLY A 157 17.46 10.84 -29.05
N GLN A 158 18.29 9.81 -28.87
CA GLN A 158 18.84 9.00 -29.96
C GLN A 158 18.34 7.57 -29.88
N VAL A 159 18.27 6.89 -31.04
CA VAL A 159 17.98 5.46 -31.08
C VAL A 159 19.14 4.70 -30.44
N ILE A 160 18.82 3.85 -29.47
CA ILE A 160 19.83 2.99 -28.83
C ILE A 160 20.40 2.04 -29.90
N PRO A 161 21.74 1.99 -30.08
CA PRO A 161 22.36 1.08 -31.04
C PRO A 161 22.02 -0.38 -30.74
N GLY A 162 21.81 -1.19 -31.78
CA GLY A 162 21.67 -2.63 -31.63
C GLY A 162 21.27 -3.35 -32.92
N GLU A 163 20.86 -4.61 -32.78
CA GLU A 163 20.56 -5.54 -33.88
C GLU A 163 19.21 -5.22 -34.57
N LEU A 164 19.15 -4.10 -35.28
CA LEU A 164 18.02 -3.77 -36.15
C LEU A 164 18.19 -4.46 -37.52
N PRO A 165 17.08 -4.88 -38.16
CA PRO A 165 17.14 -5.49 -39.49
C PRO A 165 17.56 -4.45 -40.53
N GLN A 166 18.06 -4.93 -41.67
CA GLN A 166 18.12 -4.10 -42.86
C GLN A 166 16.69 -3.80 -43.33
N GLU A 167 16.30 -2.53 -43.32
CA GLU A 167 14.95 -2.12 -43.73
C GLU A 167 14.74 -2.35 -45.24
N PRO A 168 13.67 -3.08 -45.64
CA PRO A 168 13.28 -3.23 -47.03
C PRO A 168 12.92 -1.88 -47.66
N ALA A 169 13.07 -1.77 -48.98
CA ALA A 169 12.70 -0.55 -49.72
C ALA A 169 11.20 -0.24 -49.64
N THR A 170 10.36 -1.26 -49.47
CA THR A 170 8.90 -1.14 -49.39
C THR A 170 8.35 -2.11 -48.34
N ARG A 171 7.37 -1.64 -47.56
CA ARG A 171 6.62 -2.39 -46.55
C ARG A 171 5.16 -2.50 -47.00
N THR A 172 4.53 -3.65 -46.79
CA THR A 172 3.11 -3.88 -47.11
C THR A 172 2.18 -3.45 -45.98
N ASN A 173 2.68 -3.33 -44.74
CA ASN A 173 1.88 -3.21 -43.51
C ASN A 173 0.90 -4.37 -43.32
N ALA A 174 1.16 -5.53 -43.93
CA ALA A 174 0.43 -6.75 -43.65
C ALA A 174 0.60 -7.11 -42.17
N THR A 175 -0.47 -7.65 -41.56
CA THR A 175 -0.45 -8.02 -40.14
C THR A 175 -0.98 -9.43 -39.93
N GLY A 176 -0.60 -10.03 -38.81
CA GLY A 176 -1.12 -11.30 -38.33
C GLY A 176 -1.17 -11.31 -36.82
N LEU A 177 -2.16 -12.02 -36.28
CA LEU A 177 -2.40 -12.12 -34.85
C LEU A 177 -2.19 -13.55 -34.40
N SER A 178 -1.58 -13.71 -33.22
CA SER A 178 -1.70 -14.95 -32.46
C SER A 178 -3.16 -15.21 -32.09
N ARG A 179 -3.46 -16.44 -31.66
CA ARG A 179 -4.71 -16.66 -30.90
C ARG A 179 -4.81 -15.68 -29.72
N LEU A 180 -6.04 -15.34 -29.35
CA LEU A 180 -6.30 -14.56 -28.15
C LEU A 180 -5.80 -15.33 -26.92
N MET A 181 -4.98 -14.67 -26.11
CA MET A 181 -4.52 -15.18 -24.83
C MET A 181 -5.25 -14.43 -23.73
N LYS A 182 -5.87 -15.18 -22.81
CA LYS A 182 -6.55 -14.65 -21.65
C LYS A 182 -5.63 -14.72 -20.45
N PHE A 183 -5.19 -13.57 -20.01
CA PHE A 183 -4.55 -13.36 -18.73
C PHE A 183 -5.61 -13.07 -17.67
N GLU A 184 -5.24 -13.32 -16.43
CA GLU A 184 -5.93 -12.79 -15.26
C GLU A 184 -6.02 -11.27 -15.37
N GLU A 185 -7.16 -10.72 -14.94
CA GLU A 185 -7.35 -9.28 -14.86
C GLU A 185 -6.87 -8.76 -13.50
N PRO A 186 -6.35 -7.53 -13.44
CA PRO A 186 -5.76 -7.02 -12.22
C PRO A 186 -6.84 -6.71 -11.16
N THR A 187 -6.51 -7.01 -9.91
CA THR A 187 -7.17 -6.50 -8.69
C THR A 187 -6.27 -5.48 -8.01
N ILE A 188 -6.79 -4.70 -7.04
CA ILE A 188 -5.95 -3.75 -6.28
C ILE A 188 -4.77 -4.48 -5.62
N SER A 189 -5.04 -5.61 -4.96
CA SER A 189 -4.00 -6.42 -4.32
C SER A 189 -2.91 -6.85 -5.29
N THR A 190 -3.26 -7.29 -6.50
CA THR A 190 -2.23 -7.68 -7.48
C THR A 190 -1.33 -6.52 -7.91
N VAL A 191 -1.87 -5.29 -7.95
CA VAL A 191 -1.12 -4.09 -8.30
C VAL A 191 -0.23 -3.64 -7.14
N GLN A 192 -0.72 -3.72 -5.90
CA GLN A 192 -0.06 -3.20 -4.71
C GLN A 192 0.99 -4.15 -4.10
N VAL A 193 0.87 -5.47 -4.28
CA VAL A 193 1.82 -6.40 -3.64
C VAL A 193 3.26 -6.19 -4.17
N PRO A 194 4.22 -5.84 -3.28
CA PRO A 194 5.60 -5.50 -3.66
C PRO A 194 6.36 -6.66 -4.32
N GLN A 195 7.48 -6.34 -4.98
CA GLN A 195 8.29 -7.32 -5.72
C GLN A 195 9.79 -7.15 -5.55
N ASN A 196 10.53 -8.25 -5.74
CA ASN A 196 12.00 -8.30 -5.76
C ASN A 196 12.69 -7.77 -4.49
N SER A 197 12.03 -7.84 -3.33
CA SER A 197 12.49 -7.21 -2.08
C SER A 197 12.57 -5.68 -2.14
N ASP A 198 11.91 -5.07 -3.13
CA ASP A 198 11.70 -3.64 -3.23
C ASP A 198 10.23 -3.32 -2.92
N GLN A 199 9.95 -2.10 -2.46
CA GLN A 199 8.60 -1.64 -2.11
C GLN A 199 7.77 -1.27 -3.35
N LEU A 200 8.34 -1.38 -4.55
CA LEU A 200 7.70 -0.94 -5.80
C LEU A 200 6.82 -2.03 -6.43
N THR A 201 5.75 -1.59 -7.10
CA THR A 201 4.94 -2.43 -7.97
C THR A 201 5.68 -2.79 -9.27
N ALA A 202 5.46 -4.01 -9.78
CA ALA A 202 5.95 -4.38 -11.12
C ALA A 202 5.17 -3.75 -12.27
N TYR A 203 4.09 -3.05 -11.96
CA TYR A 203 3.20 -2.49 -12.96
C TYR A 203 3.40 -0.99 -13.17
N ALA A 204 4.40 -0.38 -12.54
CA ALA A 204 4.74 1.02 -12.73
C ALA A 204 4.86 1.37 -14.22
N GLY A 205 4.18 2.46 -14.63
CA GLY A 205 4.11 2.90 -16.02
C GLY A 205 3.08 2.18 -16.89
N THR A 206 2.28 1.25 -16.33
CA THR A 206 1.26 0.50 -17.07
C THR A 206 -0.10 1.17 -16.94
N TYR A 207 -0.85 1.29 -18.03
CA TYR A 207 -2.29 1.56 -17.95
C TYR A 207 -3.06 0.29 -17.59
N MET A 208 -3.82 0.31 -16.51
CA MET A 208 -4.59 -0.84 -16.02
C MET A 208 -6.05 -0.48 -15.76
N ARG A 209 -6.94 -1.47 -15.90
CA ARG A 209 -8.33 -1.40 -15.47
C ARG A 209 -8.61 -2.49 -14.45
N ILE A 210 -9.05 -2.08 -13.28
CA ILE A 210 -9.47 -2.95 -12.18
C ILE A 210 -11.00 -2.98 -12.14
N GLY A 211 -11.57 -4.17 -12.04
CA GLY A 211 -13.03 -4.38 -12.09
C GLY A 211 -13.60 -4.41 -13.51
N ARG A 212 -14.92 -4.58 -13.62
CA ARG A 212 -15.64 -4.67 -14.89
C ARG A 212 -17.01 -4.02 -14.80
N ASN A 213 -17.37 -3.31 -15.87
CA ASN A 213 -18.72 -2.82 -16.09
C ASN A 213 -19.68 -3.96 -16.48
N PRO A 214 -20.97 -3.85 -16.14
CA PRO A 214 -21.96 -4.87 -16.49
C PRO A 214 -22.11 -5.06 -18.01
N GLU A 215 -21.87 -4.02 -18.82
CA GLU A 215 -21.91 -4.13 -20.29
C GLU A 215 -20.70 -4.88 -20.86
N ALA A 216 -19.61 -5.00 -20.09
CA ALA A 216 -18.39 -5.70 -20.48
C ALA A 216 -18.43 -7.21 -20.16
N GLY A 217 -19.53 -7.71 -19.59
CA GLY A 217 -19.75 -9.13 -19.30
C GLY A 217 -19.85 -9.44 -17.81
N PRO A 218 -19.63 -10.71 -17.41
CA PRO A 218 -19.70 -11.12 -16.01
C PRO A 218 -18.72 -10.33 -15.13
N PRO A 219 -19.06 -10.10 -13.84
CA PRO A 219 -18.20 -9.39 -12.92
C PRO A 219 -16.83 -10.07 -12.79
N LEU A 220 -15.80 -9.26 -12.53
CA LEU A 220 -14.49 -9.79 -12.17
C LEU A 220 -14.62 -10.53 -10.83
N LEU A 221 -14.12 -11.77 -10.79
CA LEU A 221 -14.10 -12.58 -9.58
C LEU A 221 -12.68 -12.64 -9.03
N GLN A 222 -12.56 -12.71 -7.70
CA GLN A 222 -11.31 -12.99 -7.02
C GLN A 222 -10.82 -14.40 -7.35
N ASN A 223 -9.51 -14.54 -7.50
CA ASN A 223 -8.82 -15.81 -7.70
C ASN A 223 -7.84 -16.00 -6.55
N CYS A 224 -8.34 -16.55 -5.44
CA CYS A 224 -7.59 -16.63 -4.19
C CYS A 224 -6.92 -18.00 -3.99
N PRO A 225 -5.97 -18.11 -3.05
CA PRO A 225 -5.48 -19.42 -2.62
C PRO A 225 -6.61 -20.29 -2.06
N GLU A 226 -6.43 -21.62 -2.14
CA GLU A 226 -7.40 -22.58 -1.61
C GLU A 226 -7.71 -22.33 -0.13
N GLY A 227 -9.01 -22.36 0.22
CA GLY A 227 -9.48 -22.11 1.58
C GLY A 227 -9.61 -20.63 1.96
N ASP A 228 -9.33 -19.69 1.05
CA ASP A 228 -9.66 -18.28 1.28
C ASP A 228 -11.18 -18.04 1.15
N PRO A 229 -11.83 -17.38 2.14
CA PRO A 229 -13.27 -17.14 2.11
C PRO A 229 -13.70 -16.20 0.97
N ASN A 230 -12.77 -15.43 0.39
CA ASN A 230 -13.05 -14.51 -0.69
C ASN A 230 -12.84 -15.12 -2.08
N ASP A 231 -12.39 -16.38 -2.18
CA ASP A 231 -12.24 -17.02 -3.48
C ASP A 231 -13.57 -17.00 -4.26
N LYS A 232 -13.50 -16.65 -5.55
CA LYS A 232 -14.64 -16.51 -6.46
C LYS A 232 -15.69 -15.46 -6.06
N GLN A 233 -15.42 -14.62 -5.04
CA GLN A 233 -16.29 -13.48 -4.75
C GLN A 233 -16.14 -12.40 -5.83
N PRO A 234 -17.21 -11.66 -6.16
CA PRO A 234 -17.10 -10.52 -7.07
C PRO A 234 -16.22 -9.42 -6.48
N VAL A 235 -15.24 -8.94 -7.25
CA VAL A 235 -14.42 -7.78 -6.89
C VAL A 235 -15.33 -6.60 -6.54
N THR A 236 -15.17 -6.10 -5.33
CA THR A 236 -16.04 -5.06 -4.78
C THR A 236 -15.22 -3.87 -4.33
N LEU A 237 -15.22 -2.85 -5.18
CA LEU A 237 -14.48 -1.61 -5.00
C LEU A 237 -15.34 -0.60 -4.24
N LEU A 238 -14.90 -0.21 -3.04
CA LEU A 238 -15.52 0.77 -2.17
C LEU A 238 -14.70 2.04 -2.13
N VAL A 239 -15.32 3.19 -2.34
CA VAL A 239 -14.70 4.50 -2.06
C VAL A 239 -14.70 4.72 -0.56
N THR A 240 -13.53 4.87 0.05
CA THR A 240 -13.38 5.03 1.51
C THR A 240 -13.11 6.46 1.94
N GLY A 241 -12.69 7.32 1.00
CA GLY A 241 -12.47 8.75 1.21
C GLY A 241 -12.23 9.50 -0.08
N THR A 242 -12.31 10.82 -0.01
CA THR A 242 -12.05 11.76 -1.11
C THR A 242 -11.22 12.92 -0.58
N ASP A 243 -10.31 13.45 -1.39
CA ASP A 243 -9.53 14.66 -1.07
C ASP A 243 -9.45 15.57 -2.32
N PRO A 244 -8.92 16.80 -2.21
CA PRO A 244 -8.78 17.72 -3.35
C PRO A 244 -7.97 17.17 -4.54
N GLY A 245 -7.12 16.16 -4.31
CA GLY A 245 -6.24 15.56 -5.31
C GLY A 245 -6.70 14.18 -5.80
N GLY A 246 -7.85 13.66 -5.36
CA GLY A 246 -8.24 12.29 -5.69
C GLY A 246 -9.18 11.63 -4.70
N PHE A 247 -9.14 10.30 -4.67
CA PHE A 247 -9.95 9.49 -3.77
C PHE A 247 -9.28 8.15 -3.45
N PHE A 248 -9.72 7.53 -2.37
CA PHE A 248 -9.24 6.25 -1.88
C PHE A 248 -10.24 5.15 -2.20
N VAL A 249 -9.76 4.03 -2.73
CA VAL A 249 -10.59 2.86 -3.05
C VAL A 249 -10.02 1.64 -2.35
N THR A 250 -10.90 0.86 -1.74
CA THR A 250 -10.58 -0.43 -1.11
C THR A 250 -11.36 -1.55 -1.78
N ASP A 251 -10.68 -2.64 -2.15
CA ASP A 251 -11.31 -3.89 -2.55
C ASP A 251 -11.66 -4.71 -1.30
N MET A 252 -12.93 -4.64 -0.90
CA MET A 252 -13.44 -5.32 0.31
C MET A 252 -13.33 -6.85 0.21
N THR A 253 -13.24 -7.37 -1.01
CA THR A 253 -13.20 -8.80 -1.32
C THR A 253 -11.80 -9.30 -1.64
N ALA A 254 -10.76 -8.48 -1.49
CA ALA A 254 -9.40 -8.92 -1.81
C ALA A 254 -9.01 -10.19 -1.03
N CYS A 255 -8.30 -11.09 -1.71
CA CYS A 255 -7.71 -12.29 -1.13
C CYS A 255 -6.81 -11.96 0.06
N ARG A 256 -6.75 -12.83 1.06
CA ARG A 256 -5.78 -12.67 2.15
C ARG A 256 -4.37 -12.95 1.63
N VAL A 257 -3.39 -12.21 2.13
CA VAL A 257 -1.98 -12.35 1.75
C VAL A 257 -1.20 -12.83 2.97
N GLY A 258 -0.62 -14.04 2.90
CA GLY A 258 0.12 -14.62 4.02
C GLY A 258 1.40 -13.85 4.32
N GLU A 259 1.74 -13.67 5.60
CA GLU A 259 2.91 -12.87 5.99
C GLU A 259 4.23 -13.42 5.43
N THR A 260 4.31 -14.73 5.21
CA THR A 260 5.49 -15.40 4.65
C THR A 260 5.55 -15.40 3.11
N SER A 261 4.54 -14.86 2.44
CA SER A 261 4.43 -14.91 0.98
C SER A 261 5.19 -13.80 0.25
N VAL A 262 5.54 -12.72 0.95
CA VAL A 262 6.25 -11.57 0.36
C VAL A 262 7.76 -11.70 0.61
N PRO A 263 8.59 -11.82 -0.45
CA PRO A 263 10.05 -11.88 -0.30
C PRO A 263 10.62 -10.64 0.42
N GLY A 264 11.54 -10.85 1.34
CA GLY A 264 12.16 -9.78 2.13
C GLY A 264 11.32 -9.27 3.30
N ALA A 265 10.19 -9.92 3.60
CA ALA A 265 9.35 -9.56 4.74
C ALA A 265 10.08 -9.69 6.07
N ASN A 266 10.01 -8.63 6.87
CA ASN A 266 10.57 -8.58 8.21
C ASN A 266 9.45 -8.72 9.26
N ILE A 267 9.14 -9.96 9.63
CA ILE A 267 8.08 -10.28 10.59
C ILE A 267 8.68 -10.42 11.99
N GLN A 268 8.59 -9.36 12.80
CA GLN A 268 9.11 -9.36 14.18
C GLN A 268 8.12 -9.97 15.18
N THR A 269 6.84 -9.62 15.05
CA THR A 269 5.72 -10.24 15.76
C THR A 269 4.65 -10.58 14.74
N GLY A 270 4.39 -11.87 14.50
CA GLY A 270 3.42 -12.33 13.51
C GLY A 270 1.97 -11.98 13.88
N GLU A 271 1.11 -11.86 12.88
CA GLU A 271 -0.34 -11.81 13.12
C GLU A 271 -0.86 -13.17 13.61
N PRO A 272 -1.86 -13.20 14.52
CA PRO A 272 -2.43 -14.45 15.03
C PRO A 272 -3.01 -15.36 13.96
N ASP A 273 -3.50 -14.80 12.85
CA ASP A 273 -4.04 -15.54 11.71
C ASP A 273 -2.99 -15.82 10.62
N GLY A 274 -1.78 -15.25 10.73
CA GLY A 274 -0.68 -15.40 9.78
C GLY A 274 -0.84 -14.60 8.48
N TYR A 275 -1.76 -13.64 8.41
CA TYR A 275 -2.01 -12.82 7.22
C TYR A 275 -1.70 -11.34 7.46
N TYR A 276 -1.32 -10.63 6.40
CA TYR A 276 -1.21 -9.18 6.46
C TYR A 276 -2.58 -8.52 6.65
N PRO A 277 -2.72 -7.56 7.58
CA PRO A 277 -4.01 -6.98 7.92
C PRO A 277 -4.63 -6.17 6.78
N GLY A 278 -3.82 -5.47 5.98
CA GLY A 278 -4.33 -4.64 4.89
C GLY A 278 -4.54 -5.36 3.56
N ARG A 279 -4.06 -6.60 3.42
CA ARG A 279 -4.19 -7.42 2.18
C ARG A 279 -3.71 -6.73 0.88
N PHE A 280 -3.01 -5.60 0.99
CA PHE A 280 -2.64 -4.73 -0.13
C PHE A 280 -3.87 -4.27 -0.94
N ASN A 281 -5.04 -4.15 -0.30
CA ASN A 281 -6.31 -4.03 -1.01
C ASN A 281 -6.80 -2.60 -1.23
N SER A 282 -6.01 -1.60 -0.84
CA SER A 282 -6.39 -0.20 -0.97
C SER A 282 -5.43 0.57 -1.87
N LEU A 283 -5.95 1.56 -2.58
CA LEU A 283 -5.21 2.33 -3.56
C LEU A 283 -5.71 3.77 -3.60
N TYR A 284 -4.77 4.71 -3.69
CA TYR A 284 -5.09 6.10 -3.97
C TYR A 284 -5.21 6.32 -5.48
N ILE A 285 -6.28 7.01 -5.86
CA ILE A 285 -6.61 7.36 -7.24
C ILE A 285 -6.41 8.86 -7.39
N TYR A 286 -5.26 9.25 -7.93
CA TYR A 286 -4.88 10.65 -8.10
C TYR A 286 -5.61 11.27 -9.29
N ASN A 287 -6.27 12.39 -9.05
CA ASN A 287 -6.94 13.21 -10.05
C ASN A 287 -6.51 14.68 -9.88
N TYR A 288 -6.30 15.41 -10.97
CA TYR A 288 -5.90 16.83 -10.91
C TYR A 288 -6.99 17.75 -10.33
N SER A 289 -8.17 17.22 -10.07
CA SER A 289 -9.31 17.95 -9.51
C SER A 289 -10.06 17.05 -8.54
N PHE A 290 -10.79 17.67 -7.63
CA PHE A 290 -11.69 16.97 -6.73
C PHE A 290 -12.62 16.03 -7.53
N PRO A 291 -12.81 14.77 -7.11
CA PRO A 291 -13.65 13.80 -7.83
C PRO A 291 -15.13 14.14 -7.64
N GLU A 292 -15.61 15.16 -8.35
CA GLU A 292 -17.00 15.62 -8.24
C GLU A 292 -18.01 14.49 -8.47
N GLY A 293 -19.00 14.43 -7.59
CA GLY A 293 -20.03 13.39 -7.64
C GLY A 293 -19.50 12.01 -7.27
N LEU A 294 -18.50 11.93 -6.39
CA LEU A 294 -18.12 10.70 -5.71
C LEU A 294 -18.14 10.94 -4.20
N ASP A 295 -18.76 10.04 -3.46
CA ASP A 295 -18.87 10.14 -2.00
C ASP A 295 -18.20 8.93 -1.32
N PRO A 296 -17.59 9.11 -0.13
CA PRO A 296 -17.23 7.98 0.72
C PRO A 296 -18.45 7.07 0.97
N GLY A 297 -18.30 5.77 0.74
CA GLY A 297 -19.39 4.80 0.77
C GLY A 297 -19.90 4.37 -0.62
N ASP A 298 -19.56 5.10 -1.69
CA ASP A 298 -19.92 4.71 -3.06
C ASP A 298 -19.22 3.42 -3.48
N LEU A 299 -19.89 2.63 -4.33
CA LEU A 299 -19.33 1.44 -4.94
C LEU A 299 -18.97 1.69 -6.39
N LEU A 300 -17.85 1.13 -6.84
CA LEU A 300 -17.41 1.21 -8.24
C LEU A 300 -17.56 -0.15 -8.94
N TRP A 301 -17.92 -0.11 -10.22
CA TRP A 301 -17.80 -1.26 -11.13
C TRP A 301 -16.38 -1.44 -11.60
N SER A 302 -15.74 -0.34 -11.97
CA SER A 302 -14.35 -0.34 -12.40
C SER A 302 -13.65 0.99 -12.10
N VAL A 303 -12.33 0.91 -11.97
CA VAL A 303 -11.41 2.04 -11.96
C VAL A 303 -10.24 1.71 -12.88
N SER A 304 -9.77 2.69 -13.62
CA SER A 304 -8.67 2.54 -14.57
C SER A 304 -7.78 3.76 -14.56
N GLY A 305 -6.51 3.59 -14.91
CA GLY A 305 -5.52 4.66 -14.95
C GLY A 305 -4.12 4.11 -15.17
N SER A 306 -3.15 5.01 -15.24
CA SER A 306 -1.73 4.65 -15.31
C SER A 306 -1.20 4.42 -13.90
N VAL A 307 -0.62 3.26 -13.65
CA VAL A 307 0.06 2.94 -12.39
C VAL A 307 1.32 3.78 -12.29
N GLN A 308 1.48 4.51 -11.19
CA GLN A 308 2.67 5.31 -10.90
C GLN A 308 3.13 5.11 -9.47
N GLU A 309 4.44 5.16 -9.29
CA GLU A 309 5.11 5.24 -8.00
C GLU A 309 5.38 6.71 -7.70
N PHE A 310 4.74 7.25 -6.66
CA PHE A 310 4.93 8.63 -6.27
C PHE A 310 5.20 8.72 -4.78
N THR A 311 6.35 9.29 -4.40
CA THR A 311 6.79 9.41 -3.00
C THR A 311 6.86 8.07 -2.23
N ALA A 312 7.04 6.96 -2.95
CA ALA A 312 6.93 5.57 -2.50
C ALA A 312 5.52 5.15 -2.06
N THR A 313 4.51 5.65 -2.78
CA THR A 313 3.14 5.15 -2.75
C THR A 313 2.74 4.77 -4.17
N THR A 314 2.15 3.58 -4.30
CA THR A 314 1.53 3.16 -5.55
C THR A 314 0.19 3.86 -5.70
N GLN A 315 -0.04 4.46 -6.87
CA GLN A 315 -1.30 5.15 -7.19
C GLN A 315 -1.70 4.96 -8.65
N LEU A 316 -2.98 5.16 -8.96
CA LEU A 316 -3.45 5.33 -10.35
C LEU A 316 -3.57 6.82 -10.69
N THR A 317 -3.05 7.21 -11.85
CA THR A 317 -3.17 8.58 -12.39
C THR A 317 -3.91 8.61 -13.71
N PHE A 318 -4.38 9.81 -14.10
CA PHE A 318 -5.30 10.02 -15.22
C PHE A 318 -6.50 9.07 -15.21
N PRO A 319 -7.24 9.01 -14.07
CA PRO A 319 -8.16 7.94 -13.83
C PRO A 319 -9.46 8.09 -14.62
N ALA A 320 -10.07 6.94 -14.93
CA ALA A 320 -11.46 6.83 -15.35
C ALA A 320 -12.15 5.75 -14.50
N TRP A 321 -13.36 6.03 -14.02
CA TRP A 321 -14.11 5.11 -13.18
C TRP A 321 -15.59 5.09 -13.55
N THR A 322 -16.26 4.05 -13.08
CA THR A 322 -17.70 3.85 -13.25
C THR A 322 -18.34 3.50 -11.92
N THR A 323 -19.29 4.31 -11.49
CA THR A 323 -20.00 4.10 -10.23
C THR A 323 -21.06 3.01 -10.39
N ARG A 324 -21.03 2.02 -9.49
CA ARG A 324 -22.03 0.96 -9.37
C ARG A 324 -23.24 1.41 -8.57
N GLU A 325 -22.99 2.03 -7.42
CA GLU A 325 -24.04 2.48 -6.50
C GLU A 325 -23.58 3.76 -5.81
N ARG A 326 -24.50 4.73 -5.74
CA ARG A 326 -24.27 6.03 -5.10
C ARG A 326 -24.95 6.03 -3.74
N VAL A 327 -24.16 6.04 -2.67
CA VAL A 327 -24.68 5.89 -1.31
C VAL A 327 -25.55 7.07 -0.90
N ARG A 328 -25.28 8.27 -1.44
CA ARG A 328 -26.10 9.47 -1.21
C ARG A 328 -27.49 9.44 -1.86
N LEU A 329 -27.75 8.47 -2.74
CA LEU A 329 -29.09 8.22 -3.28
C LEU A 329 -29.93 7.27 -2.40
N LEU A 330 -29.31 6.65 -1.39
CA LEU A 330 -30.00 5.85 -0.37
C LEU A 330 -30.53 6.74 0.76
N PRO A 331 -31.45 6.21 1.62
CA PRO A 331 -31.85 6.90 2.84
C PRO A 331 -30.64 7.29 3.71
N GLN A 332 -30.71 8.44 4.39
CA GLN A 332 -29.60 8.97 5.19
C GLN A 332 -29.08 7.99 6.25
N SER A 333 -29.95 7.15 6.82
CA SER A 333 -29.57 6.09 7.76
C SER A 333 -28.66 5.01 7.18
N GLU A 334 -28.56 4.92 5.85
CA GLU A 334 -27.77 3.95 5.10
C GLU A 334 -26.52 4.57 4.46
N TRP A 335 -26.20 5.84 4.72
CA TRP A 335 -25.03 6.50 4.15
C TRP A 335 -23.70 5.81 4.51
N ASP A 336 -23.64 5.11 5.65
CA ASP A 336 -22.45 4.36 6.06
C ASP A 336 -22.56 2.84 5.80
N LYS A 337 -23.59 2.40 5.06
CA LYS A 337 -23.89 0.97 4.85
C LYS A 337 -22.66 0.17 4.42
N TYR A 338 -21.92 0.66 3.43
CA TYR A 338 -20.74 -0.02 2.91
C TYR A 338 -19.46 0.29 3.69
N LEU A 339 -19.31 1.50 4.25
CA LEU A 339 -18.18 1.84 5.12
C LEU A 339 -18.12 0.94 6.36
N LYS A 340 -19.28 0.56 6.92
CA LYS A 340 -19.37 -0.39 8.04
C LYS A 340 -18.84 -1.80 7.72
N LEU A 341 -18.77 -2.17 6.44
CA LEU A 341 -18.20 -3.45 6.01
C LEU A 341 -16.67 -3.41 5.89
N ASN A 342 -16.07 -2.22 5.94
CA ASN A 342 -14.63 -2.01 5.87
C ASN A 342 -14.14 -1.20 7.09
N PRO A 343 -14.17 -1.79 8.30
CA PRO A 343 -13.74 -1.10 9.52
C PRO A 343 -12.25 -0.74 9.44
N PRO A 344 -11.84 0.40 10.02
CA PRO A 344 -10.45 0.82 10.04
C PRO A 344 -9.58 -0.16 10.84
N VAL A 345 -8.36 -0.39 10.36
CA VAL A 345 -7.37 -1.22 11.07
C VAL A 345 -6.62 -0.37 12.09
N GLU A 346 -6.60 -0.80 13.35
CA GLU A 346 -5.86 -0.11 14.40
C GLU A 346 -4.34 -0.30 14.24
N ILE A 347 -3.62 0.82 14.10
CA ILE A 347 -2.15 0.81 14.09
C ILE A 347 -1.64 0.69 15.52
N ASN A 348 -0.91 -0.38 15.77
CA ASN A 348 -0.33 -0.72 17.07
C ASN A 348 1.14 -1.17 16.91
N GLY A 349 1.80 -1.48 18.01
CA GLY A 349 3.20 -1.87 18.04
C GLY A 349 3.52 -3.08 17.15
N ARG A 350 2.63 -4.08 17.08
CA ARG A 350 2.79 -5.22 16.17
C ARG A 350 2.86 -4.77 14.72
N LEU A 351 1.95 -3.89 14.28
CA LEU A 351 1.96 -3.35 12.92
C LEU A 351 3.18 -2.46 12.67
N CYS A 352 3.62 -1.70 13.67
CA CYS A 352 4.84 -0.90 13.60
C CYS A 352 6.13 -1.72 13.48
N GLY A 353 6.07 -3.06 13.61
CA GLY A 353 7.21 -3.96 13.39
C GLY A 353 7.97 -4.31 14.67
N TYR A 354 7.31 -4.30 15.82
CA TYR A 354 7.95 -4.53 17.11
C TYR A 354 8.29 -6.00 17.36
N SER A 355 9.41 -6.23 18.02
CA SER A 355 9.84 -7.54 18.55
C SER A 355 9.62 -7.60 20.07
N GLY A 356 9.98 -8.71 20.72
CA GLY A 356 9.96 -8.78 22.20
C GLY A 356 10.90 -7.79 22.90
N SER A 357 11.93 -7.30 22.20
CA SER A 357 12.90 -6.34 22.72
C SER A 357 12.71 -4.97 22.09
N LEU A 358 13.13 -3.90 22.79
CA LEU A 358 13.22 -2.57 22.19
C LEU A 358 14.37 -2.52 21.18
N TYR A 359 14.11 -1.88 20.04
CA TYR A 359 15.06 -1.61 18.99
C TYR A 359 15.12 -0.12 18.68
N MET A 360 16.25 0.35 18.14
CA MET A 360 16.46 1.78 17.89
C MET A 360 15.40 2.41 16.97
N THR A 361 14.84 1.64 16.03
CA THR A 361 13.83 2.12 15.08
C THR A 361 12.44 2.22 15.67
N ASP A 362 12.18 1.60 16.81
CA ASP A 362 10.84 1.53 17.40
C ASP A 362 10.17 2.89 17.65
N PRO A 363 10.87 3.97 18.01
CA PRO A 363 10.24 5.27 18.20
C PRO A 363 9.60 5.84 16.92
N LEU A 364 9.89 5.31 15.73
CA LEU A 364 9.22 5.66 14.48
C LEU A 364 8.42 4.45 13.97
N CYS A 365 7.08 4.54 13.99
CA CYS A 365 6.23 3.43 13.56
C CYS A 365 6.53 3.04 12.10
N GLY A 366 6.64 1.74 11.82
CA GLY A 366 6.80 1.24 10.45
C GLY A 366 8.16 1.50 9.82
N TYR A 367 9.16 1.94 10.60
CA TYR A 367 10.46 2.34 10.07
C TYR A 367 11.44 1.17 9.89
N SER A 368 11.15 0.01 10.48
CA SER A 368 11.93 -1.20 10.26
C SER A 368 11.88 -1.60 8.79
N TYR A 369 13.04 -1.84 8.16
CA TYR A 369 13.11 -2.29 6.77
C TYR A 369 12.33 -3.59 6.57
N GLY A 370 11.60 -3.70 5.46
CA GLY A 370 10.74 -4.85 5.16
C GLY A 370 9.47 -4.95 6.01
N ASN A 371 9.01 -3.84 6.63
CA ASN A 371 7.71 -3.82 7.33
C ASN A 371 6.55 -3.75 6.33
N TYR A 372 6.20 -4.91 5.80
CA TYR A 372 5.06 -5.05 4.90
C TYR A 372 3.70 -5.03 5.60
N LYS A 373 3.62 -4.96 6.93
CA LYS A 373 2.33 -4.77 7.62
C LYS A 373 1.81 -3.37 7.37
N MET A 374 2.66 -2.36 7.58
CA MET A 374 2.33 -0.97 7.26
C MET A 374 2.15 -0.78 5.75
N GLU A 375 3.02 -1.39 4.93
CA GLU A 375 2.88 -1.38 3.46
C GLU A 375 1.53 -1.95 3.00
N SER A 376 1.10 -3.08 3.58
CA SER A 376 -0.18 -3.71 3.19
C SER A 376 -1.39 -2.82 3.45
N LEU A 377 -1.24 -1.83 4.34
CA LEU A 377 -2.24 -0.86 4.73
C LEU A 377 -2.11 0.47 3.97
N GLU A 378 -1.18 0.59 3.02
CA GLU A 378 -1.08 1.79 2.19
C GLU A 378 -2.43 2.12 1.56
N SER A 379 -2.82 3.40 1.63
CA SER A 379 -4.11 3.94 1.18
C SER A 379 -5.34 3.38 1.90
N SER A 380 -5.16 2.52 2.91
CA SER A 380 -6.26 1.92 3.68
C SER A 380 -6.74 2.86 4.77
N LEU A 381 -7.98 2.68 5.19
CA LEU A 381 -8.51 3.33 6.38
C LEU A 381 -7.91 2.68 7.63
N VAL A 382 -7.28 3.49 8.48
CA VAL A 382 -6.61 3.06 9.71
C VAL A 382 -7.12 3.86 10.89
N LYS A 383 -6.91 3.33 12.10
CA LYS A 383 -7.18 4.01 13.36
C LYS A 383 -5.89 4.16 14.16
N LEU A 384 -5.61 5.36 14.64
CA LEU A 384 -4.68 5.62 15.73
C LEU A 384 -5.50 5.76 17.01
N SER A 385 -5.22 4.94 18.02
CA SER A 385 -5.91 5.04 19.31
C SER A 385 -5.11 5.84 20.31
N ARG A 386 -5.79 6.65 21.13
CA ARG A 386 -5.27 7.37 22.30
C ARG A 386 -3.94 8.11 22.05
N VAL A 387 -3.76 8.70 20.88
CA VAL A 387 -2.55 9.45 20.53
C VAL A 387 -2.46 10.76 21.30
N LYS A 388 -1.24 11.23 21.52
CA LYS A 388 -0.94 12.54 22.13
C LYS A 388 -0.37 13.48 21.09
N PHE A 389 -0.90 14.69 21.06
CA PHE A 389 -0.43 15.75 20.19
C PHE A 389 0.90 16.34 20.70
N PRO A 390 1.73 16.92 19.82
CA PRO A 390 2.97 17.54 20.22
C PRO A 390 2.71 18.73 21.16
N ARG A 391 3.63 18.94 22.10
CA ARG A 391 3.60 20.09 23.03
C ARG A 391 4.51 21.22 22.61
N VAL A 392 5.44 20.93 21.70
CA VAL A 392 6.45 21.87 21.22
C VAL A 392 6.53 21.75 19.71
N PHE A 393 6.48 22.90 19.04
CA PHE A 393 6.86 23.04 17.64
C PHE A 393 8.17 23.79 17.57
N HIS A 394 9.19 23.17 16.98
CA HIS A 394 10.52 23.74 16.91
C HIS A 394 10.99 23.84 15.47
N ASN A 395 11.57 24.97 15.09
CA ASN A 395 12.13 25.15 13.75
C ASN A 395 13.59 24.66 13.74
N CYS A 396 13.87 23.61 12.97
CA CYS A 396 15.22 23.08 12.81
C CYS A 396 15.94 23.60 11.55
N ASP A 397 15.28 24.39 10.71
CA ASP A 397 15.89 25.08 9.56
C ASP A 397 16.63 26.33 10.07
N ALA A 398 17.90 26.15 10.45
CA ALA A 398 18.74 27.19 11.04
C ALA A 398 19.29 28.16 9.98
N ASN A 399 19.47 27.69 8.75
CA ASN A 399 19.98 28.48 7.63
C ASN A 399 18.86 29.23 6.87
N GLY A 400 17.59 28.88 7.12
CA GLY A 400 16.41 29.57 6.58
C GLY A 400 16.13 29.28 5.10
N ASN A 401 16.63 28.16 4.57
CA ASN A 401 16.46 27.79 3.16
C ASN A 401 15.11 27.10 2.87
N GLY A 402 14.28 26.89 3.90
CA GLY A 402 12.98 26.24 3.81
C GLY A 402 13.04 24.72 3.79
N THR A 403 14.20 24.11 4.02
CA THR A 403 14.40 22.66 4.01
C THR A 403 14.94 22.18 5.34
N VAL A 404 14.47 21.00 5.79
CA VAL A 404 15.00 20.34 6.98
C VAL A 404 15.60 18.99 6.55
N PRO A 405 16.89 18.74 6.83
CA PRO A 405 17.56 17.51 6.40
C PRO A 405 16.89 16.26 6.97
N PHE A 406 16.74 15.24 6.12
CA PHE A 406 16.28 13.92 6.56
C PHE A 406 17.38 13.18 7.34
N PHE A 407 16.94 12.23 8.16
CA PHE A 407 17.81 11.35 8.92
C PHE A 407 17.42 9.89 8.73
N CYS A 408 18.37 8.99 8.94
CA CYS A 408 18.22 7.54 8.78
C CYS A 408 18.91 6.79 9.93
N PRO A 409 18.46 5.56 10.24
CA PRO A 409 19.06 4.75 11.28
C PRO A 409 20.36 4.15 10.77
N ASN A 410 21.43 4.31 11.55
CA ASN A 410 22.64 3.53 11.43
C ASN A 410 22.54 2.33 12.39
N THR A 411 21.98 1.23 11.89
CA THR A 411 21.72 0.02 12.70
C THR A 411 22.99 -0.64 13.23
N ARG A 412 24.15 -0.42 12.59
CA ARG A 412 25.44 -0.93 13.06
C ARG A 412 25.96 -0.16 14.28
N ALA A 413 25.78 1.14 14.28
CA ALA A 413 26.20 2.01 15.37
C ALA A 413 25.13 2.15 16.46
N GLY A 414 23.88 1.78 16.18
CA GLY A 414 22.77 2.04 17.08
C GLY A 414 22.50 3.54 17.25
N THR A 415 22.73 4.33 16.19
CA THR A 415 22.50 5.78 16.18
C THR A 415 21.64 6.23 14.99
N TRP A 416 21.18 7.47 15.02
CA TRP A 416 20.54 8.16 13.88
C TRP A 416 21.52 9.17 13.27
N GLY A 417 21.52 9.29 11.94
CA GLY A 417 22.46 10.14 11.21
C GLY A 417 22.02 10.39 9.78
N SER A 418 22.97 10.66 8.87
CA SER A 418 22.64 10.87 7.45
C SER A 418 22.04 9.63 6.79
N CYS A 419 21.26 9.85 5.72
CA CYS A 419 20.78 8.79 4.84
C CYS A 419 21.86 8.43 3.81
N GLY A 420 22.96 7.84 4.28
CA GLY A 420 24.11 7.50 3.44
C GLY A 420 25.40 7.49 4.23
N THR A 421 26.50 7.86 3.57
CA THR A 421 27.79 8.04 4.23
C THR A 421 27.84 9.42 4.88
N ASP A 422 28.06 9.49 6.19
CA ASP A 422 28.24 10.78 6.86
C ASP A 422 29.45 11.51 6.27
N ASN A 423 29.23 12.72 5.76
CA ASN A 423 30.29 13.64 5.38
C ASN A 423 30.52 14.61 6.55
N PRO A 424 31.70 14.60 7.20
CA PRO A 424 31.99 15.50 8.32
C PRO A 424 31.92 17.00 7.96
N ASN A 425 32.00 17.32 6.66
CA ASN A 425 31.91 18.70 6.14
C ASN A 425 30.50 19.05 5.66
N ASP A 426 29.51 18.22 5.96
CA ASP A 426 28.11 18.47 5.64
C ASP A 426 27.58 19.65 6.48
N PRO A 427 27.19 20.78 5.86
CA PRO A 427 26.68 21.94 6.59
C PRO A 427 25.38 21.64 7.34
N ASP A 428 24.67 20.58 6.95
CA ASP A 428 23.35 20.20 7.46
C ASP A 428 23.39 19.38 8.77
N ILE A 429 24.59 19.08 9.31
CA ILE A 429 24.74 18.23 10.50
C ILE A 429 23.96 18.78 11.71
N ALA A 430 24.03 20.08 11.96
CA ALA A 430 23.37 20.70 13.11
C ALA A 430 21.83 20.66 12.97
N GLU A 431 21.31 20.98 11.77
CA GLU A 431 19.87 20.94 11.46
C GLU A 431 19.33 19.51 11.52
N ARG A 432 20.11 18.55 11.00
CA ARG A 432 19.79 17.12 11.10
C ARG A 432 19.73 16.66 12.55
N GLN A 433 20.71 17.02 13.39
CA GLN A 433 20.70 16.65 14.81
C GLN A 433 19.51 17.28 15.53
N CYS A 434 19.18 18.54 15.24
CA CYS A 434 17.97 19.18 15.74
C CYS A 434 16.71 18.38 15.35
N ASN A 435 16.60 17.97 14.08
CA ASN A 435 15.45 17.21 13.57
C ASN A 435 15.35 15.83 14.23
N ILE A 436 16.48 15.13 14.40
CA ILE A 436 16.56 13.87 15.14
C ILE A 436 16.06 14.07 16.57
N ASP A 437 16.62 15.05 17.30
CA ASP A 437 16.27 15.29 18.70
C ASP A 437 14.78 15.63 18.86
N CYS A 438 14.23 16.48 17.98
CA CYS A 438 12.83 16.87 18.01
C CYS A 438 11.92 15.69 17.68
N THR A 439 12.12 15.04 16.53
CA THR A 439 11.28 13.94 16.06
C THR A 439 11.34 12.74 17.02
N MET A 440 12.52 12.43 17.58
CA MET A 440 12.71 11.32 18.51
C MET A 440 12.45 11.68 19.97
N GLY A 441 12.24 12.97 20.29
CA GLY A 441 12.08 13.48 21.66
C GLY A 441 13.22 13.06 22.57
N ILE A 442 14.46 13.22 22.09
CA ILE A 442 15.72 12.98 22.80
C ILE A 442 16.52 14.29 22.88
N GLY A 443 17.72 14.25 23.49
CA GLY A 443 18.57 15.43 23.60
C GLY A 443 17.87 16.57 24.33
N GLN A 444 17.82 17.75 23.73
CA GLN A 444 17.15 18.93 24.31
C GLN A 444 15.63 18.78 24.45
N PHE A 445 15.01 17.81 23.77
CA PHE A 445 13.58 17.52 23.83
C PHE A 445 13.27 16.22 24.59
N ALA A 446 14.23 15.71 25.37
CA ALA A 446 14.03 14.54 26.21
C ALA A 446 12.80 14.72 27.14
N GLY A 447 11.88 13.76 27.12
CA GLY A 447 10.64 13.81 27.89
C GLY A 447 9.53 14.72 27.31
N VAL A 448 9.77 15.40 26.19
CA VAL A 448 8.78 16.26 25.52
C VAL A 448 8.35 15.64 24.18
N HIS A 449 7.15 16.00 23.70
CA HIS A 449 6.67 15.64 22.36
C HIS A 449 6.93 16.84 21.44
N CYS A 450 7.92 16.73 20.55
CA CYS A 450 8.30 17.80 19.63
C CYS A 450 7.89 17.45 18.19
N ALA A 451 7.42 18.44 17.46
CA ALA A 451 7.19 18.38 16.02
C ALA A 451 7.99 19.49 15.32
N GLU A 452 8.48 19.19 14.12
CA GLU A 452 9.24 20.16 13.34
C GLU A 452 8.28 21.21 12.75
N ARG A 453 8.55 22.50 13.00
CA ARG A 453 7.68 23.62 12.67
C ARG A 453 7.63 23.96 11.17
N ASN A 454 8.75 23.92 10.45
CA ASN A 454 8.77 24.19 9.02
C ASN A 454 7.91 23.17 8.23
N THR A 455 7.98 21.90 8.62
CA THR A 455 7.17 20.79 8.07
C THR A 455 5.69 21.01 8.33
N TYR A 456 5.34 21.42 9.55
CA TYR A 456 3.97 21.78 9.92
C TYR A 456 3.46 22.99 9.13
N ASN A 457 4.23 24.06 9.04
CA ASN A 457 3.84 25.27 8.33
C ASN A 457 3.66 25.04 6.82
N GLY A 458 4.56 24.26 6.22
CA GLY A 458 4.53 23.96 4.78
C GLY A 458 3.44 22.95 4.40
N PHE A 459 3.27 21.88 5.17
CA PHE A 459 2.45 20.72 4.78
C PHE A 459 1.29 20.40 5.74
N GLY A 460 1.14 21.12 6.84
CA GLY A 460 0.17 20.81 7.90
C GLY A 460 0.47 19.51 8.65
N GLN A 461 1.69 18.96 8.48
CA GLN A 461 2.09 17.67 9.01
C GLN A 461 2.82 17.84 10.33
N PHE A 462 2.43 17.06 11.33
CA PHE A 462 3.08 17.03 12.64
C PHE A 462 3.11 15.61 13.21
N VAL A 463 3.96 15.41 14.22
CA VAL A 463 4.22 14.11 14.81
C VAL A 463 3.37 13.91 16.07
N VAL A 464 2.65 12.79 16.16
CA VAL A 464 1.91 12.37 17.36
C VAL A 464 2.59 11.19 18.03
N GLU A 465 2.53 11.13 19.36
CA GLU A 465 2.98 9.96 20.13
C GLU A 465 1.83 8.95 20.23
N MET A 466 2.07 7.71 19.84
CA MET A 466 1.08 6.64 19.85
C MET A 466 0.85 6.07 21.25
N ASN A 467 -0.26 5.35 21.42
CA ASN A 467 -0.56 4.63 22.65
C ASN A 467 0.58 3.65 22.99
N PRO A 468 1.14 3.69 24.21
CA PRO A 468 2.30 2.87 24.50
C PRO A 468 1.92 1.42 24.83
N THR A 469 2.91 0.53 24.73
CA THR A 469 2.76 -0.88 25.06
C THR A 469 2.35 -1.08 26.52
N GLY A 470 1.43 -2.00 26.78
CA GLY A 470 0.99 -2.37 28.12
C GLY A 470 -0.27 -3.23 28.13
N ALA A 471 -1.05 -3.18 29.20
CA ALA A 471 -2.29 -3.97 29.32
C ALA A 471 -3.46 -3.30 28.60
N ALA A 472 -4.19 -4.03 27.75
CA ALA A 472 -5.39 -3.47 27.09
C ALA A 472 -6.48 -3.05 28.07
N ALA A 473 -6.62 -3.75 29.21
CA ALA A 473 -7.56 -3.36 30.26
C ALA A 473 -7.27 -1.96 30.84
N ALA A 474 -6.04 -1.47 30.73
CA ALA A 474 -5.65 -0.11 31.11
C ALA A 474 -5.67 0.88 29.94
N GLY A 475 -6.25 0.48 28.81
CA GLY A 475 -6.29 1.26 27.57
C GLY A 475 -4.94 1.36 26.86
N LEU A 476 -4.00 0.44 27.10
CA LEU A 476 -2.67 0.40 26.48
C LEU A 476 -2.58 -0.64 25.35
N ASP A 477 -1.52 -0.59 24.54
CA ASP A 477 -1.31 -1.53 23.44
C ASP A 477 -0.75 -2.87 23.92
N GLU A 478 -1.52 -3.95 23.82
CA GLU A 478 -1.07 -5.30 24.17
C GLU A 478 -0.66 -6.18 22.97
N SER A 479 -0.55 -5.58 21.78
CA SER A 479 -0.32 -6.31 20.51
C SER A 479 1.01 -7.05 20.44
N VAL A 480 1.97 -6.71 21.32
CA VAL A 480 3.32 -7.30 21.42
C VAL A 480 3.54 -7.93 22.80
N PRO A 481 3.02 -9.14 23.08
CA PRO A 481 3.10 -9.77 24.39
C PRO A 481 4.54 -9.95 24.91
N GLY A 482 5.50 -10.16 24.00
CA GLY A 482 6.92 -10.31 24.35
C GLY A 482 7.55 -9.09 25.02
N ARG A 483 6.93 -7.90 24.92
CA ARG A 483 7.39 -6.67 25.58
C ARG A 483 6.78 -6.45 26.97
N ILE A 484 5.82 -7.28 27.36
CA ILE A 484 5.02 -7.10 28.57
C ILE A 484 5.47 -8.13 29.60
N GLN A 485 6.13 -7.64 30.64
CA GLN A 485 6.45 -8.46 31.80
C GLN A 485 5.23 -8.55 32.71
N THR A 486 4.91 -9.76 33.16
CA THR A 486 3.84 -10.01 34.13
C THR A 486 4.45 -10.51 35.43
N PHE A 487 4.11 -9.88 36.54
CA PHE A 487 4.58 -10.25 37.87
C PHE A 487 3.41 -10.26 38.86
N THR A 488 3.40 -11.24 39.77
CA THR A 488 2.24 -11.52 40.63
C THR A 488 2.69 -11.66 42.08
N THR A 489 1.90 -11.10 43.00
CA THR A 489 2.07 -11.25 44.46
C THR A 489 0.75 -11.70 45.09
N THR A 490 0.83 -12.33 46.26
CA THR A 490 -0.31 -12.65 47.10
C THR A 490 -0.17 -11.98 48.46
N VAL A 491 -1.31 -11.71 49.11
CA VAL A 491 -1.33 -11.27 50.50
C VAL A 491 -0.58 -12.26 51.40
N ASN A 492 0.28 -11.73 52.28
CA ASN A 492 0.96 -12.54 53.29
C ASN A 492 -0.07 -13.02 54.33
N ALA A 493 0.07 -14.20 54.93
CA ALA A 493 -0.81 -14.61 56.02
C ALA A 493 -0.71 -13.65 57.24
N ASP A 494 0.49 -13.09 57.49
CA ASP A 494 0.73 -12.08 58.51
C ASP A 494 0.32 -10.66 58.03
N PRO A 495 -0.57 -9.94 58.73
CA PRO A 495 -0.99 -8.59 58.32
C PRO A 495 0.10 -7.52 58.48
N THR A 496 1.21 -7.81 59.16
CA THR A 496 2.33 -6.88 59.34
C THR A 496 3.36 -6.94 58.21
N VAL A 497 3.27 -7.97 57.35
CA VAL A 497 4.23 -8.21 56.26
C VAL A 497 3.62 -7.85 54.92
N VAL A 498 4.25 -6.91 54.21
CA VAL A 498 3.88 -6.55 52.85
C VAL A 498 4.70 -7.36 51.85
N ASN A 499 4.03 -8.21 51.09
CA ASN A 499 4.65 -8.94 49.98
C ASN A 499 4.72 -8.06 48.73
N TRP A 500 5.93 -7.79 48.27
CA TRP A 500 6.19 -7.07 47.02
C TRP A 500 6.53 -8.06 45.91
N ALA A 501 5.77 -8.07 44.82
CA ALA A 501 6.25 -8.66 43.58
C ALA A 501 7.13 -7.65 42.85
N GLN A 502 8.01 -8.17 42.00
CA GLN A 502 8.99 -7.38 41.26
C GLN A 502 9.01 -7.75 39.78
N SER A 503 9.30 -6.76 38.94
CA SER A 503 9.61 -6.95 37.53
C SER A 503 11.06 -7.44 37.32
N ASP A 504 11.44 -7.68 36.07
CA ASP A 504 12.85 -7.73 35.69
C ASP A 504 13.46 -6.32 35.68
N THR A 505 14.76 -6.26 35.41
CA THR A 505 15.53 -5.02 35.41
C THR A 505 15.30 -4.19 34.14
N PHE A 506 15.09 -2.89 34.32
CA PHE A 506 15.07 -1.86 33.30
C PHE A 506 16.32 -0.98 33.39
N SER A 507 16.69 -0.38 32.27
CA SER A 507 17.82 0.54 32.18
C SER A 507 17.47 1.90 32.79
N ARG A 508 18.50 2.64 33.22
CA ARG A 508 18.36 4.05 33.60
C ARG A 508 17.77 4.86 32.43
N ASP A 509 16.93 5.83 32.77
CA ASP A 509 16.24 6.75 31.85
C ASP A 509 15.24 6.06 30.91
N GLN A 510 15.02 4.75 31.07
CA GLN A 510 13.99 4.02 30.37
C GLN A 510 12.61 4.38 30.93
N ARG A 511 11.68 4.76 30.06
CA ARG A 511 10.29 4.99 30.43
C ARG A 511 9.54 3.66 30.44
N VAL A 512 8.73 3.43 31.46
CA VAL A 512 7.91 2.23 31.63
C VAL A 512 6.46 2.60 31.90
N ASN A 513 5.55 1.72 31.50
CA ASN A 513 4.13 1.81 31.83
C ASN A 513 3.74 0.61 32.68
N VAL A 514 3.20 0.87 33.87
CA VAL A 514 2.77 -0.13 34.85
C VAL A 514 1.25 -0.10 34.94
N SER A 515 0.63 -1.27 35.01
CA SER A 515 -0.81 -1.41 35.28
C SER A 515 -1.04 -2.67 36.09
N CYS A 516 -2.06 -2.67 36.93
CA CYS A 516 -2.41 -3.85 37.74
C CYS A 516 -3.91 -4.15 37.62
N ASP A 517 -4.27 -5.42 37.77
CA ASP A 517 -5.66 -5.87 37.74
C ASP A 517 -6.49 -5.35 38.92
N LYS A 518 -5.83 -5.01 40.04
CA LYS A 518 -6.42 -4.48 41.27
C LYS A 518 -5.66 -3.26 41.79
N ALA A 519 -6.20 -2.60 42.81
CA ALA A 519 -5.56 -1.45 43.43
C ALA A 519 -4.22 -1.84 44.09
N ALA A 520 -3.15 -1.15 43.73
CA ALA A 520 -1.78 -1.53 44.07
C ALA A 520 -0.95 -0.38 44.61
N ASN A 521 -0.07 -0.64 45.57
CA ASN A 521 1.01 0.25 45.91
C ASN A 521 2.19 -0.09 44.98
N VAL A 522 2.65 0.86 44.18
CA VAL A 522 3.75 0.68 43.23
C VAL A 522 4.93 1.54 43.65
N ARG A 523 6.16 1.00 43.60
CA ARG A 523 7.38 1.78 43.82
C ARG A 523 8.48 1.38 42.84
N PHE A 524 9.40 2.30 42.61
CA PHE A 524 10.51 2.13 41.68
C PHE A 524 11.82 2.04 42.47
N GLY A 525 12.55 0.93 42.30
CA GLY A 525 13.68 0.57 43.15
C GLY A 525 13.28 0.03 44.53
N ALA A 526 14.21 -0.67 45.18
CA ALA A 526 13.94 -1.36 46.45
C ALA A 526 13.56 -0.42 47.60
N ASN A 527 14.01 0.84 47.52
CA ASN A 527 13.79 1.88 48.52
C ASN A 527 12.91 3.03 47.99
N GLY A 528 12.24 2.85 46.85
CA GLY A 528 11.36 3.87 46.27
C GLY A 528 10.14 4.15 47.15
N THR A 529 9.62 5.38 47.07
CA THR A 529 8.39 5.77 47.76
C THR A 529 7.18 5.15 47.06
N PRO A 530 6.30 4.40 47.77
CA PRO A 530 5.10 3.85 47.17
C PRO A 530 4.12 4.92 46.68
N VAL A 531 3.55 4.68 45.50
CA VAL A 531 2.48 5.45 44.86
C VAL A 531 1.25 4.56 44.76
N ALA A 532 0.09 5.08 45.15
CA ALA A 532 -1.18 4.37 45.00
C ALA A 532 -1.60 4.36 43.52
N LEU A 533 -1.80 3.17 42.96
CA LEU A 533 -2.30 2.92 41.62
C LEU A 533 -3.70 2.32 41.69
N ALA A 534 -4.66 2.93 41.00
CA ALA A 534 -6.00 2.38 40.87
C ALA A 534 -6.01 1.17 39.93
N ALA A 535 -6.94 0.24 40.17
CA ALA A 535 -7.10 -0.95 39.33
C ALA A 535 -7.30 -0.55 37.85
N GLN A 536 -6.63 -1.27 36.95
CA GLN A 536 -6.74 -1.09 35.50
C GLN A 536 -6.46 0.35 35.01
N THR A 537 -5.59 1.08 35.72
CA THR A 537 -5.11 2.39 35.27
C THR A 537 -3.61 2.35 34.97
N PRO A 538 -3.13 3.07 33.95
CA PRO A 538 -1.72 3.11 33.62
C PRO A 538 -0.96 4.11 34.53
N LEU A 539 0.20 3.70 35.04
CA LEU A 539 1.19 4.54 35.70
C LEU A 539 2.45 4.59 34.84
N GLN A 540 2.75 5.77 34.29
CA GLN A 540 3.97 6.02 33.54
C GLN A 540 5.07 6.51 34.49
N HIS A 541 6.29 5.98 34.32
CA HIS A 541 7.46 6.38 35.11
C HIS A 541 8.74 6.29 34.29
N THR A 542 9.69 7.20 34.53
CA THR A 542 11.03 7.16 33.92
C THR A 542 12.05 6.74 34.98
N MET A 543 12.75 5.64 34.75
CA MET A 543 13.65 5.03 35.73
C MET A 543 14.83 5.94 36.08
N ALA A 544 14.92 6.42 37.33
CA ALA A 544 16.05 7.18 37.82
C ALA A 544 17.24 6.27 38.20
N ALA A 545 18.34 6.89 38.64
CA ALA A 545 19.50 6.15 39.14
C ALA A 545 19.12 5.31 40.39
N GLY A 546 19.32 3.99 40.32
CA GLY A 546 18.95 3.06 41.40
C GLY A 546 17.52 2.51 41.32
N GLU A 547 16.72 2.98 40.36
CA GLU A 547 15.35 2.53 40.12
C GLU A 547 15.30 1.51 38.98
N GLY A 548 16.07 0.42 39.06
CA GLY A 548 16.11 -0.57 37.97
C GLY A 548 14.91 -1.53 37.94
N ILE A 549 14.09 -1.60 39.00
CA ILE A 549 13.06 -2.63 39.17
C ILE A 549 11.76 -1.97 39.64
N VAL A 550 10.64 -2.41 39.07
CA VAL A 550 9.29 -2.03 39.53
C VAL A 550 8.81 -3.02 40.57
N TYR A 551 8.35 -2.53 41.72
CA TYR A 551 7.74 -3.33 42.76
C TYR A 551 6.27 -2.98 42.92
N ALA A 552 5.41 -3.98 43.11
CA ALA A 552 4.01 -3.78 43.43
C ALA A 552 3.54 -4.65 44.61
N SER A 553 2.65 -4.10 45.43
CA SER A 553 1.95 -4.81 46.50
C SER A 553 0.47 -4.45 46.52
N VAL A 554 -0.36 -5.32 47.08
CA VAL A 554 -1.80 -5.08 47.24
C VAL A 554 -2.06 -3.85 48.12
N GLN A 555 -3.07 -3.04 47.77
CA GLN A 555 -3.57 -1.99 48.68
C GLN A 555 -4.54 -2.58 49.70
N ASN A 556 -5.51 -3.38 49.24
CA ASN A 556 -6.51 -3.99 50.12
C ASN A 556 -6.25 -5.49 50.23
N ARG A 557 -6.18 -5.99 51.46
CA ARG A 557 -5.89 -7.41 51.72
C ARG A 557 -7.01 -8.34 51.24
N GLU A 558 -8.25 -7.84 51.15
CA GLU A 558 -9.40 -8.59 50.63
C GLU A 558 -9.27 -8.90 49.13
N ASP A 559 -8.43 -8.16 48.42
CA ASP A 559 -8.16 -8.36 46.99
C ASP A 559 -7.40 -9.66 46.71
N GLY A 560 -6.71 -10.23 47.71
CA GLY A 560 -6.03 -11.52 47.61
C GLY A 560 -4.77 -11.49 46.72
N THR A 561 -4.88 -12.02 45.50
CA THR A 561 -3.79 -12.06 44.52
C THR A 561 -3.82 -10.82 43.63
N LEU A 562 -2.65 -10.19 43.44
CA LEU A 562 -2.44 -9.04 42.57
C LEU A 562 -1.55 -9.45 41.40
N THR A 563 -1.98 -9.14 40.17
CA THR A 563 -1.19 -9.32 38.96
C THR A 563 -0.94 -7.96 38.32
N CYS A 564 0.33 -7.61 38.18
CA CYS A 564 0.75 -6.38 37.52
C CYS A 564 1.48 -6.71 36.21
N LYS A 565 1.32 -5.80 35.25
CA LYS A 565 2.00 -5.80 33.96
C LYS A 565 2.85 -4.54 33.87
N VAL A 566 4.08 -4.69 33.40
CA VAL A 566 4.98 -3.58 33.08
C VAL A 566 5.58 -3.78 31.70
N ALA A 567 5.64 -2.71 30.92
CA ALA A 567 6.28 -2.71 29.61
C ALA A 567 7.14 -1.47 29.44
N ALA A 568 8.24 -1.64 28.70
CA ALA A 568 9.05 -0.51 28.29
C ALA A 568 8.34 0.30 27.19
N ASP A 569 8.45 1.61 27.29
CA ASP A 569 7.80 2.55 26.40
C ASP A 569 8.76 2.98 25.29
N ALA A 570 8.46 2.60 24.05
CA ALA A 570 9.26 2.98 22.88
C ALA A 570 9.07 4.46 22.49
N ARG A 571 8.08 5.16 23.05
CA ARG A 571 7.67 6.51 22.66
C ARG A 571 7.41 6.61 21.16
N THR A 572 6.66 5.64 20.64
CA THR A 572 6.36 5.45 19.23
C THR A 572 5.67 6.67 18.64
N ARG A 573 6.04 7.03 17.43
CA ARG A 573 5.50 8.19 16.73
C ARG A 573 5.12 7.87 15.31
N ILE A 574 4.10 8.59 14.84
CA ILE A 574 3.60 8.57 13.47
C ILE A 574 3.20 10.00 13.07
N ASN A 575 3.18 10.32 11.77
CA ASN A 575 2.69 11.62 11.35
C ASN A 575 1.17 11.66 11.25
N LEU A 576 0.66 12.86 11.43
CA LEU A 576 -0.73 13.22 11.25
C LEU A 576 -0.81 14.54 10.47
N VAL A 577 -1.78 14.64 9.56
CA VAL A 577 -2.17 15.91 8.93
C VAL A 577 -3.65 16.12 9.17
N THR A 578 -4.01 17.16 9.91
CA THR A 578 -5.43 17.49 10.20
C THR A 578 -5.95 18.67 9.41
N LYS A 579 -5.11 19.35 8.62
CA LYS A 579 -5.42 20.66 8.04
C LYS A 579 -6.67 20.66 7.14
N ASP A 580 -6.87 19.59 6.38
CA ASP A 580 -8.03 19.48 5.48
C ASP A 580 -9.29 19.03 6.23
N ALA A 581 -9.15 18.16 7.23
CA ALA A 581 -10.25 17.63 8.03
C ALA A 581 -10.78 18.62 9.09
N ILE A 582 -9.87 19.36 9.73
CA ILE A 582 -10.16 20.33 10.79
C ILE A 582 -9.28 21.58 10.60
N PRO A 583 -9.62 22.46 9.63
CA PRO A 583 -8.82 23.65 9.33
C PRO A 583 -8.64 24.61 10.51
N ASP A 584 -9.60 24.63 11.43
CA ASP A 584 -9.61 25.52 12.60
C ASP A 584 -8.77 25.00 13.77
N LEU A 585 -8.30 23.74 13.71
CA LEU A 585 -7.45 23.18 14.74
C LEU A 585 -6.03 23.74 14.59
N VAL A 586 -5.51 24.32 15.67
CA VAL A 586 -4.14 24.86 15.73
C VAL A 586 -3.32 24.07 16.75
N PRO A 587 -2.61 23.00 16.33
CA PRO A 587 -1.72 22.24 17.21
C PRO A 587 -0.53 23.04 17.75
N ASP A 588 0.05 23.96 16.96
CA ASP A 588 1.12 24.88 17.41
C ASP A 588 0.50 26.03 18.23
N CYS A 589 0.10 25.72 19.45
CA CYS A 589 -0.56 26.63 20.37
C CYS A 589 0.28 26.90 21.62
N ARG A 590 -0.15 27.90 22.40
CA ARG A 590 0.50 28.28 23.67
C ARG A 590 -0.50 28.26 24.82
N GLU A 591 -0.14 27.61 25.92
CA GLU A 591 -0.97 27.60 27.13
C GLU A 591 -0.99 28.95 27.87
N ASP A 592 -0.01 29.81 27.57
CA ASP A 592 0.13 31.18 28.09
C ASP A 592 -0.29 32.25 27.06
N ASP A 593 -1.10 31.86 26.06
CA ASP A 593 -1.61 32.80 25.05
C ASP A 593 -2.37 33.98 25.70
N PRO A 594 -2.14 35.23 25.27
CA PRO A 594 -2.88 36.39 25.78
C PRO A 594 -4.40 36.28 25.60
N ASN A 595 -4.85 35.52 24.60
CA ASN A 595 -6.25 35.16 24.45
C ASN A 595 -6.59 33.97 25.35
N ALA A 596 -7.40 34.23 26.38
CA ALA A 596 -7.79 33.23 27.36
C ALA A 596 -8.50 32.00 26.76
N GLU A 597 -9.27 32.16 25.67
CA GLU A 597 -9.92 31.04 25.00
C GLU A 597 -8.88 30.17 24.27
N ALA A 598 -7.96 30.79 23.53
CA ALA A 598 -6.88 30.07 22.84
C ALA A 598 -5.97 29.33 23.83
N ALA A 599 -5.60 29.97 24.94
CA ALA A 599 -4.84 29.36 26.03
C ALA A 599 -5.57 28.16 26.64
N GLN A 600 -6.88 28.24 26.85
CA GLN A 600 -7.69 27.13 27.37
C GLN A 600 -7.80 25.99 26.35
N GLN A 601 -8.02 26.30 25.07
CA GLN A 601 -8.03 25.28 24.00
C GLN A 601 -6.70 24.54 23.94
N CYS A 602 -5.58 25.25 24.12
CA CYS A 602 -4.26 24.64 24.15
C CYS A 602 -4.05 23.70 25.35
N ARG A 603 -4.49 24.12 26.54
CA ARG A 603 -4.47 23.24 27.73
C ARG A 603 -5.34 21.99 27.54
N ASN A 604 -6.52 22.14 26.94
CA ASN A 604 -7.40 21.01 26.61
C ASN A 604 -6.70 20.05 25.62
N LEU A 605 -6.07 20.59 24.57
CA LEU A 605 -5.34 19.82 23.56
C LEU A 605 -4.19 19.00 24.18
N HIS A 606 -3.35 19.62 25.00
CA HIS A 606 -2.18 18.97 25.60
C HIS A 606 -2.50 17.98 26.73
N ALA A 607 -3.68 18.11 27.35
CA ALA A 607 -4.15 17.22 28.41
C ALA A 607 -4.93 16.01 27.89
N ALA A 608 -5.51 16.11 26.69
CA ALA A 608 -6.32 15.06 26.08
C ALA A 608 -5.49 14.00 25.35
N THR A 609 -6.10 12.85 25.10
CA THR A 609 -5.67 11.89 24.08
C THR A 609 -6.74 11.75 23.00
N PHE A 610 -6.35 11.30 21.81
CA PHE A 610 -7.24 11.31 20.64
C PHE A 610 -7.31 9.95 19.98
N ASP A 611 -8.51 9.55 19.57
CA ASP A 611 -8.65 8.53 18.53
C ASP A 611 -8.79 9.24 17.19
N VAL A 612 -8.04 8.77 16.21
CA VAL A 612 -7.97 9.35 14.86
C VAL A 612 -8.18 8.24 13.84
N VAL A 613 -9.21 8.36 13.03
CA VAL A 613 -9.42 7.52 11.84
C VAL A 613 -8.94 8.30 10.62
N GLY A 614 -8.36 7.63 9.64
CA GLY A 614 -7.93 8.29 8.42
C GLY A 614 -7.24 7.36 7.45
N HIS A 615 -6.86 7.86 6.29
CA HIS A 615 -6.13 7.10 5.28
C HIS A 615 -4.64 7.10 5.58
N LEU A 616 -4.03 5.92 5.54
CA LEU A 616 -2.58 5.76 5.68
C LEU A 616 -1.89 6.08 4.35
N ARG A 617 -0.83 6.89 4.40
CA ARG A 617 0.00 7.20 3.23
C ARG A 617 1.48 7.13 3.57
N GLN A 618 2.27 6.56 2.67
CA GLN A 618 3.72 6.64 2.77
C GLN A 618 4.21 7.98 2.21
N VAL A 619 5.10 8.63 2.95
CA VAL A 619 5.77 9.87 2.53
C VAL A 619 7.26 9.67 2.74
N SER A 620 7.98 9.27 1.69
CA SER A 620 9.42 8.97 1.75
C SER A 620 10.28 10.12 2.29
N ALA A 621 9.85 11.36 2.04
CA ALA A 621 10.48 12.57 2.54
C ALA A 621 10.19 12.82 4.04
N ALA A 622 9.11 12.31 4.61
CA ALA A 622 8.76 12.60 6.00
C ALA A 622 9.52 11.74 7.02
N ARG A 623 9.66 12.23 8.25
CA ARG A 623 10.08 11.43 9.42
C ARG A 623 9.10 11.66 10.58
N PRO A 624 8.40 10.63 11.11
CA PRO A 624 8.21 9.26 10.59
C PRO A 624 7.82 9.19 9.10
N ARG A 625 7.85 8.02 8.44
CA ARG A 625 7.50 7.93 7.00
C ARG A 625 6.01 7.77 6.73
N TRP A 626 5.27 7.23 7.70
CA TRP A 626 3.85 6.98 7.59
C TRP A 626 3.06 8.16 8.12
N ASN A 627 2.04 8.56 7.36
CA ASN A 627 1.17 9.68 7.66
C ASN A 627 -0.29 9.23 7.63
N VAL A 628 -1.08 9.70 8.58
CA VAL A 628 -2.53 9.46 8.63
C VAL A 628 -3.26 10.74 8.25
N LEU A 629 -4.23 10.60 7.35
CA LEU A 629 -5.04 11.68 6.78
C LEU A 629 -6.51 11.47 7.16
N PRO A 630 -7.03 12.11 8.22
CA PRO A 630 -8.45 12.08 8.54
C PRO A 630 -9.27 12.70 7.42
N ARG A 631 -10.49 12.22 7.21
CA ARG A 631 -11.36 12.70 6.12
C ARG A 631 -12.10 13.97 6.52
N ASP A 632 -12.56 14.02 7.77
CA ASP A 632 -13.30 15.14 8.34
C ASP A 632 -13.15 15.18 9.87
N VAL A 633 -13.89 16.08 10.52
CA VAL A 633 -13.87 16.25 11.98
C VAL A 633 -14.45 15.05 12.74
N ASP A 634 -15.35 14.26 12.14
CA ASP A 634 -15.99 13.11 12.81
C ASP A 634 -15.04 11.90 12.89
N ASP A 635 -13.97 11.90 12.09
CA ASP A 635 -12.87 10.95 12.18
C ASP A 635 -11.94 11.17 13.38
N ILE A 636 -12.11 12.27 14.13
CA ILE A 636 -11.31 12.56 15.32
C ILE A 636 -12.22 12.73 16.53
N CYS A 637 -11.89 12.02 17.61
CA CYS A 637 -12.54 12.23 18.90
C CYS A 637 -11.50 12.29 20.02
N CYS A 638 -11.88 12.87 21.16
CA CYS A 638 -10.97 13.06 22.30
C CYS A 638 -11.42 12.33 23.57
N TYR A 639 -10.44 11.92 24.37
CA TYR A 639 -10.57 11.61 25.78
C TYR A 639 -10.00 12.79 26.58
N PRO A 640 -10.83 13.59 27.25
CA PRO A 640 -10.35 14.77 27.96
C PRO A 640 -9.48 14.37 29.15
N GLY A 641 -8.50 15.23 29.46
CA GLY A 641 -7.72 15.10 30.70
C GLY A 641 -8.60 15.27 31.96
N PRO A 642 -8.10 14.87 33.14
CA PRO A 642 -8.85 15.00 34.39
C PRO A 642 -9.33 16.44 34.65
N GLY A 643 -10.64 16.63 34.76
CA GLY A 643 -11.25 17.95 34.98
C GLY A 643 -11.22 18.90 33.78
N MET A 644 -10.89 18.40 32.58
CA MET A 644 -10.78 19.18 31.34
C MET A 644 -11.88 18.81 30.34
N GLU A 645 -11.96 19.56 29.24
CA GLU A 645 -12.86 19.29 28.11
C GLU A 645 -12.07 18.98 26.83
N CYS A 646 -12.75 18.47 25.80
CA CYS A 646 -12.14 18.32 24.48
C CYS A 646 -11.90 19.69 23.82
N PRO A 647 -10.81 19.86 23.05
CA PRO A 647 -10.62 21.06 22.25
C PRO A 647 -11.67 21.14 21.13
N LYS A 648 -12.23 22.32 20.88
CA LYS A 648 -13.20 22.53 19.81
C LYS A 648 -12.50 22.47 18.44
N PRO A 649 -13.15 21.95 17.38
CA PRO A 649 -14.51 21.39 17.32
C PRO A 649 -14.62 19.89 17.67
N ILE A 650 -13.53 19.28 18.16
CA ILE A 650 -13.44 17.83 18.40
C ILE A 650 -14.37 17.41 19.53
N ARG A 651 -15.16 16.36 19.29
CA ARG A 651 -16.11 15.82 20.27
C ARG A 651 -15.46 14.73 21.13
N PRO A 652 -15.98 14.48 22.34
CA PRO A 652 -15.59 13.31 23.12
C PRO A 652 -15.87 12.01 22.36
N CYS A 653 -15.01 11.00 22.52
CA CYS A 653 -15.23 9.68 21.93
C CYS A 653 -16.49 9.02 22.50
N VAL A 654 -17.31 8.42 21.63
CA VAL A 654 -18.56 7.75 21.99
C VAL A 654 -18.27 6.26 22.21
N ASN A 655 -18.41 5.79 23.45
CA ASN A 655 -17.98 4.47 23.97
C ASN A 655 -16.44 4.30 24.04
N PRO A 656 -15.83 4.47 25.23
CA PRO A 656 -14.38 4.42 25.45
C PRO A 656 -13.72 3.04 25.43
#